data_AF-A0A1Y2INJ8-F1
#
_entry.id   AF-A0A1Y2INJ8-F1
#
_cell.length_a   1.000
_cell.length_b   1.000
_cell.length_c   1.000
_cell.angle_alpha   90.00
_cell.angle_beta   90.00
_cell.angle_gamma   90.00
#
_symmetry.space_group_name_H-M   'P 1'
#
loop_
_entity.id
_entity.type
_entity.pdbx_description
1 polymer ?
#
loop_
_entity_poly.entity_id
_entity_poly.type
_entity_poly.pdbx_seq_one_letter_code
_entity_poly.pdbx_strand_id
1 'polypeptide(L)'
;MPGPGSKGKHARPKTRTASSASTSTSHSTYTIPDGFFTDIDNAGTWRLIVDVLCDYLGLPDLETRSGLKKVHANFADISKKLDTVYTAGQKKGNERLMGAIVGIWAKMSADAILRDKLFQEGLLSKMMPLIEYDSTRHMALNALSVVTHHGGVVARREIARKNPVLVKLMQTYPDDAKVLELAIVTMAHATSAVLSNEDPPDSGLLKQIQVRSVLKTTMESIRKPIASHYMIDHAFGLLTTATLHCPQDCKATPGMLTLLVACLRSANLITRCCALGGLIRYTVSESEPDRQNFDPQKLVRAVGRGFPDHLADILADYGFERGDTVLTLQSTKEYQSAMMRAAQDHDLVALGRTLATLIQRTEFSIAEGMFQAEGRGGRLETIDVGLPFTMWTDALPHCARALRARGTPADLDMADVLELKFYIIRSRIPDAVSLGQRAIERNPDLAYAYYAISMGADHQQGLRAVKKGLKCKSITPFVRYYLLWRAVEHAGDLGVTTLQSAKAGAGDEAEGIAFLMSAWEDAKTFTAEAPPDNRHMQTILNWYILLTLAIKGPELSEDLSELAAAKRKLGISEQMMNTVGFVIKRTQMRLARELILDLYPKAVKEWGDFIKHYDELDSRTEKQKPLSSTQADDDLAAWLDNMKLEDGSEEHLHPHACSHPKISMNSVALYRCSWCGNPSAVLRKCGGCGRTRYCDGQCQKKHWPEHKNDCKKASKA
;
A
#
# COMPACT_ATOMS: atom_id res chain seq x y z
N MET A 1 -20.07 60.95 3.40
CA MET A 1 -19.54 62.33 3.24
C MET A 1 -18.07 62.33 3.64
N PRO A 2 -17.18 63.11 3.01
CA PRO A 2 -16.57 62.87 1.69
C PRO A 2 -15.01 62.97 1.73
N GLY A 3 -14.35 62.72 0.57
CA GLY A 3 -12.89 62.86 0.36
C GLY A 3 -12.37 64.32 0.39
N PRO A 4 -11.10 64.58 0.01
CA PRO A 4 -10.71 64.80 -1.41
C PRO A 4 -9.28 64.29 -1.73
N GLY A 5 -8.71 64.30 -2.95
CA GLY A 5 -9.06 65.02 -4.17
C GLY A 5 -8.23 64.53 -5.37
N SER A 6 -8.66 64.97 -6.55
CA SER A 6 -8.31 64.52 -7.89
C SER A 6 -7.62 65.63 -8.70
N LYS A 7 -7.00 65.26 -9.83
CA LYS A 7 -6.98 65.91 -11.18
C LYS A 7 -5.57 65.86 -11.81
N GLY A 8 -5.41 65.67 -13.12
CA GLY A 8 -6.25 66.20 -14.19
C GLY A 8 -6.46 65.34 -15.45
N LYS A 9 -7.52 65.76 -16.14
CA LYS A 9 -8.11 65.35 -17.43
C LYS A 9 -7.52 66.24 -18.56
N HIS A 10 -7.60 65.89 -19.85
CA HIS A 10 -8.69 66.18 -20.83
C HIS A 10 -8.04 66.09 -22.25
N ALA A 11 -8.69 65.90 -23.41
CA ALA A 11 -10.06 65.64 -23.86
C ALA A 11 -10.05 65.27 -25.38
N ARG A 12 -11.19 64.76 -25.85
CA ARG A 12 -11.62 64.28 -27.19
C ARG A 12 -12.05 65.42 -28.14
N PRO A 13 -12.31 65.21 -29.48
CA PRO A 13 -13.64 64.78 -29.99
C PRO A 13 -13.65 63.95 -31.32
N LYS A 14 -14.48 62.87 -31.42
CA LYS A 14 -15.74 62.66 -32.21
C LYS A 14 -15.64 62.59 -33.75
N THR A 15 -16.10 61.46 -34.31
CA THR A 15 -17.26 61.40 -35.26
C THR A 15 -17.75 59.96 -35.50
N ARG A 16 -19.07 59.82 -35.66
CA ARG A 16 -19.84 58.62 -36.04
C ARG A 16 -20.29 58.81 -37.49
N THR A 17 -20.09 57.83 -38.36
CA THR A 17 -20.97 57.55 -39.52
C THR A 17 -20.87 56.07 -39.87
N ALA A 18 -22.03 55.50 -40.16
CA ALA A 18 -22.23 54.09 -40.48
C ALA A 18 -22.08 53.83 -41.98
N SER A 19 -21.57 52.65 -42.34
CA SER A 19 -21.98 51.95 -43.57
C SER A 19 -21.57 50.47 -43.47
N SER A 20 -22.58 49.64 -43.69
CA SER A 20 -22.59 48.18 -43.80
C SER A 20 -21.58 47.60 -44.80
N ALA A 21 -20.90 46.52 -44.40
CA ALA A 21 -20.56 45.43 -45.29
C ALA A 21 -20.56 44.13 -44.48
N SER A 22 -21.60 43.33 -44.72
CA SER A 22 -21.72 41.95 -44.29
C SER A 22 -20.63 41.09 -44.94
N THR A 23 -19.80 40.44 -44.14
CA THR A 23 -19.08 39.24 -44.56
C THR A 23 -19.45 38.12 -43.61
N SER A 24 -20.39 37.31 -44.09
CA SER A 24 -20.82 36.04 -43.52
C SER A 24 -19.62 35.17 -43.13
N THR A 25 -19.44 34.90 -41.84
CA THR A 25 -18.70 33.74 -41.37
C THR A 25 -19.47 32.49 -41.77
N SER A 26 -19.12 31.93 -42.93
CA SER A 26 -19.64 30.65 -43.39
C SER A 26 -19.31 29.58 -42.36
N HIS A 27 -20.32 29.05 -41.69
CA HIS A 27 -20.22 27.80 -40.95
C HIS A 27 -19.88 26.69 -41.93
N SER A 28 -18.61 26.29 -41.95
CA SER A 28 -18.16 25.09 -42.64
C SER A 28 -18.70 23.87 -41.90
N THR A 29 -19.82 23.34 -42.36
CA THR A 29 -20.18 21.93 -42.18
C THR A 29 -19.11 21.12 -42.90
N TYR A 30 -18.28 20.42 -42.12
CA TYR A 30 -17.24 19.55 -42.65
C TYR A 30 -17.90 18.38 -43.41
N THR A 31 -17.76 18.36 -44.73
CA THR A 31 -18.28 17.33 -45.63
C THR A 31 -17.17 16.34 -45.98
N ILE A 32 -17.39 15.04 -45.75
CA ILE A 32 -16.44 13.98 -46.10
C ILE A 32 -16.57 13.67 -47.60
N PRO A 33 -15.51 13.80 -48.42
CA PRO A 33 -15.54 13.53 -49.86
C PRO A 33 -15.78 12.04 -50.19
N ASP A 34 -16.38 11.77 -51.35
CA ASP A 34 -16.83 10.43 -51.76
C ASP A 34 -15.72 9.43 -52.15
N GLY A 35 -14.44 9.82 -52.14
CA GLY A 35 -13.27 8.95 -52.34
C GLY A 35 -12.43 8.66 -51.08
N PHE A 36 -12.81 9.21 -49.93
CA PHE A 36 -12.04 9.09 -48.69
C PHE A 36 -12.06 7.67 -48.08
N PHE A 37 -13.15 6.93 -48.33
CA PHE A 37 -13.35 5.59 -47.76
C PHE A 37 -12.45 4.54 -48.43
N THR A 38 -12.14 4.70 -49.71
CA THR A 38 -11.32 3.75 -50.48
C THR A 38 -9.86 3.69 -50.02
N ASP A 39 -9.28 4.81 -49.54
CA ASP A 39 -7.89 4.83 -49.05
C ASP A 39 -7.74 4.18 -47.67
N ILE A 40 -8.78 4.26 -46.82
CA ILE A 40 -8.84 3.62 -45.50
C ILE A 40 -9.13 2.12 -45.60
N ASP A 41 -9.99 1.73 -46.55
CA ASP A 41 -10.35 0.33 -46.76
C ASP A 41 -9.19 -0.47 -47.41
N ASN A 42 -8.24 0.20 -48.09
CA ASN A 42 -7.08 -0.42 -48.75
C ASN A 42 -5.76 -0.36 -47.93
N ALA A 43 -5.73 0.33 -46.79
CA ALA A 43 -4.53 0.46 -45.95
C ALA A 43 -4.24 -0.83 -45.15
N GLY A 44 -2.98 -1.25 -45.12
CA GLY A 44 -2.56 -2.54 -44.55
C GLY A 44 -2.50 -2.61 -43.02
N THR A 45 -2.33 -1.49 -42.30
CA THR A 45 -2.18 -1.48 -40.83
C THR A 45 -2.88 -0.29 -40.16
N TRP A 46 -3.32 -0.48 -38.91
CA TRP A 46 -4.00 0.57 -38.13
C TRP A 46 -3.16 1.82 -37.90
N ARG A 47 -1.84 1.69 -37.78
CA ARG A 47 -0.89 2.81 -37.71
C ARG A 47 -1.07 3.74 -38.90
N LEU A 48 -0.96 3.18 -40.10
CA LEU A 48 -1.07 3.94 -41.35
C LEU A 48 -2.44 4.60 -41.47
N ILE A 49 -3.50 3.88 -41.10
CA ILE A 49 -4.87 4.42 -41.11
C ILE A 49 -4.97 5.64 -40.18
N VAL A 50 -4.42 5.57 -38.97
CA VAL A 50 -4.50 6.69 -38.03
C VAL A 50 -3.59 7.85 -38.43
N ASP A 51 -2.38 7.60 -38.95
CA ASP A 51 -1.47 8.64 -39.43
C ASP A 51 -2.10 9.42 -40.60
N VAL A 52 -2.61 8.69 -41.61
CA VAL A 52 -3.34 9.28 -42.75
C VAL A 52 -4.54 10.10 -42.27
N LEU A 53 -5.27 9.60 -41.27
CA LEU A 53 -6.42 10.30 -40.72
C LEU A 53 -6.02 11.55 -39.92
N CYS A 54 -4.93 11.51 -39.17
CA CYS A 54 -4.38 12.68 -38.47
C CYS A 54 -4.00 13.78 -39.46
N ASP A 55 -3.28 13.43 -40.53
CA ASP A 55 -2.85 14.35 -41.58
C ASP A 55 -4.07 14.95 -42.30
N TYR A 56 -5.01 14.10 -42.70
CA TYR A 56 -6.23 14.52 -43.38
C TYR A 56 -7.10 15.47 -42.54
N LEU A 57 -7.21 15.20 -41.24
CA LEU A 57 -7.95 16.06 -40.31
C LEU A 57 -7.17 17.31 -39.90
N GLY A 58 -5.90 17.42 -40.29
CA GLY A 58 -5.00 18.51 -39.92
C GLY A 58 -4.75 18.58 -38.42
N LEU A 59 -4.61 17.42 -37.77
CA LEU A 59 -4.38 17.35 -36.33
C LEU A 59 -2.94 17.75 -36.00
N PRO A 60 -2.71 18.41 -34.84
CA PRO A 60 -1.36 18.58 -34.33
C PRO A 60 -0.70 17.22 -34.09
N ASP A 61 0.62 17.19 -34.22
CA ASP A 61 1.42 15.99 -33.92
C ASP A 61 1.19 15.52 -32.48
N LEU A 62 0.36 14.49 -32.32
CA LEU A 62 -0.02 13.90 -31.04
C LEU A 62 1.18 13.24 -30.36
N GLU A 63 2.28 13.09 -31.09
CA GLU A 63 3.51 12.49 -30.60
C GLU A 63 4.48 13.44 -29.95
N THR A 64 4.15 14.72 -29.94
CA THR A 64 4.99 15.74 -29.33
C THR A 64 4.26 16.43 -28.19
N ARG A 65 5.02 16.87 -27.18
CA ARG A 65 4.47 17.70 -26.11
C ARG A 65 3.90 19.01 -26.65
N SER A 66 4.52 19.59 -27.69
CA SER A 66 4.05 20.82 -28.34
C SER A 66 2.73 20.59 -29.07
N GLY A 67 2.56 19.47 -29.77
CA GLY A 67 1.30 19.10 -30.39
C GLY A 67 0.19 18.82 -29.37
N LEU A 68 0.45 18.08 -28.28
CA LEU A 68 -0.52 17.90 -27.20
C LEU A 68 -0.95 19.23 -26.55
N LYS A 69 -0.04 20.21 -26.42
CA LYS A 69 -0.41 21.57 -25.99
C LYS A 69 -1.35 22.27 -26.98
N LYS A 70 -1.10 22.13 -28.29
CA LYS A 70 -2.00 22.66 -29.33
C LYS A 70 -3.38 22.00 -29.25
N VAL A 71 -3.43 20.69 -28.97
CA VAL A 71 -4.69 19.97 -28.76
C VAL A 71 -5.44 20.52 -27.54
N HIS A 72 -4.75 20.80 -26.42
CA HIS A 72 -5.38 21.43 -25.27
C HIS A 72 -5.99 22.80 -25.60
N ALA A 73 -5.28 23.62 -26.38
CA ALA A 73 -5.73 24.96 -26.78
C ALA A 73 -6.97 24.91 -27.68
N ASN A 74 -7.06 23.91 -28.56
CA ASN A 74 -8.12 23.78 -29.57
C ASN A 74 -9.03 22.57 -29.32
N PHE A 75 -9.16 22.14 -28.06
CA PHE A 75 -9.79 20.84 -27.73
C PHE A 75 -11.23 20.74 -28.24
N ALA A 76 -12.04 21.80 -28.08
CA ALA A 76 -13.44 21.78 -28.48
C ALA A 76 -13.60 21.53 -29.99
N ASP A 77 -12.81 22.21 -30.82
CA ASP A 77 -12.88 22.07 -32.28
C ASP A 77 -12.37 20.71 -32.75
N ILE A 78 -11.24 20.25 -32.18
CA ILE A 78 -10.65 18.94 -32.49
C ILE A 78 -11.61 17.83 -32.06
N SER A 79 -12.16 17.90 -30.85
CA SER A 79 -13.11 16.91 -30.33
C SER A 79 -14.36 16.84 -31.19
N LYS A 80 -14.96 17.99 -31.55
CA LYS A 80 -16.13 18.06 -32.42
C LYS A 80 -15.84 17.50 -33.82
N LYS A 81 -14.67 17.79 -34.40
CA LYS A 81 -14.26 17.25 -35.70
C LYS A 81 -14.16 15.72 -35.66
N LEU A 82 -13.46 15.18 -34.66
CA LEU A 82 -13.33 13.74 -34.47
C LEU A 82 -14.68 13.05 -34.24
N ASP A 83 -15.56 13.66 -33.44
CA ASP A 83 -16.90 13.16 -33.17
C ASP A 83 -17.80 13.13 -34.42
N THR A 84 -17.69 14.16 -35.26
CA THR A 84 -18.40 14.25 -36.54
C THR A 84 -17.97 13.11 -37.48
N VAL A 85 -16.67 12.85 -37.59
CA VAL A 85 -16.13 11.78 -38.44
C VAL A 85 -16.51 10.40 -37.89
N TYR A 86 -16.43 10.21 -36.57
CA TYR A 86 -16.89 8.96 -35.93
C TYR A 86 -18.37 8.69 -36.21
N THR A 87 -19.24 9.69 -36.03
CA THR A 87 -20.68 9.55 -36.26
C THR A 87 -21.00 9.31 -37.74
N ALA A 88 -20.24 9.92 -38.66
CA ALA A 88 -20.36 9.63 -40.08
C ALA A 88 -19.95 8.18 -40.41
N GLY A 89 -18.86 7.69 -39.83
CA GLY A 89 -18.45 6.29 -39.92
C GLY A 89 -19.53 5.34 -39.39
N GLN A 90 -20.10 5.66 -38.22
CA GLN A 90 -21.19 4.91 -37.62
C GLN A 90 -22.43 4.83 -38.52
N LYS A 91 -22.86 5.97 -39.10
CA LYS A 91 -24.01 6.00 -40.02
C LYS A 91 -23.78 5.19 -41.30
N LYS A 92 -22.54 5.11 -41.75
CA LYS A 92 -22.15 4.35 -42.95
C LYS A 92 -21.76 2.89 -42.65
N GLY A 93 -21.73 2.48 -41.38
CA GLY A 93 -21.24 1.16 -40.98
C GLY A 93 -19.75 0.95 -41.28
N ASN A 94 -18.95 2.02 -41.40
CA ASN A 94 -17.50 1.89 -41.63
C ASN A 94 -16.77 1.73 -40.28
N GLU A 95 -16.66 0.47 -39.86
CA GLU A 95 -16.01 0.05 -38.62
C GLU A 95 -14.54 0.51 -38.55
N ARG A 96 -13.81 0.44 -39.68
CA ARG A 96 -12.40 0.86 -39.75
C ARG A 96 -12.21 2.34 -39.47
N LEU A 97 -13.04 3.20 -40.05
CA LEU A 97 -13.00 4.63 -39.78
C LEU A 97 -13.34 4.94 -38.32
N MET A 98 -14.37 4.29 -37.76
CA MET A 98 -14.70 4.42 -36.34
C MET A 98 -13.52 4.01 -35.45
N GLY A 99 -12.87 2.90 -35.80
CA GLY A 99 -11.70 2.39 -35.09
C GLY A 99 -10.50 3.33 -35.16
N ALA A 100 -10.25 3.93 -36.31
CA ALA A 100 -9.17 4.89 -36.50
C ALA A 100 -9.34 6.12 -35.60
N ILE A 101 -10.57 6.65 -35.51
CA ILE A 101 -10.87 7.77 -34.59
C ILE A 101 -10.66 7.37 -33.13
N VAL A 102 -11.04 6.15 -32.73
CA VAL A 102 -10.73 5.65 -31.38
C VAL A 102 -9.23 5.53 -31.15
N GLY A 103 -8.44 5.12 -32.15
CA GLY A 103 -6.99 5.14 -32.10
C GLY A 103 -6.42 6.54 -31.84
N ILE A 104 -6.97 7.58 -32.48
CA ILE A 104 -6.61 8.98 -32.23
C ILE A 104 -6.94 9.39 -30.79
N TRP A 105 -8.13 9.07 -30.29
CA TRP A 105 -8.50 9.36 -28.90
C TRP A 105 -7.64 8.62 -27.88
N ALA A 106 -7.20 7.39 -28.20
CA ALA A 106 -6.26 6.64 -27.37
C ALA A 106 -4.90 7.35 -27.28
N LYS A 107 -4.36 7.84 -28.41
CA LYS A 107 -3.14 8.66 -28.42
C LYS A 107 -3.26 9.91 -27.55
N MET A 108 -4.37 10.64 -27.70
CA MET A 108 -4.66 11.81 -26.86
C MET A 108 -4.75 11.47 -25.38
N SER A 109 -5.17 10.24 -25.04
CA SER A 109 -5.37 9.79 -23.67
C SER A 109 -4.09 9.51 -22.88
N ALA A 110 -2.92 9.54 -23.54
CA ALA A 110 -1.62 9.57 -22.86
C ALA A 110 -1.44 10.83 -22.00
N ASP A 111 -2.09 11.95 -22.36
CA ASP A 111 -2.22 13.12 -21.49
C ASP A 111 -3.45 12.93 -20.58
N ALA A 112 -3.23 12.89 -19.27
CA ALA A 112 -4.28 12.62 -18.31
C ALA A 112 -5.43 13.65 -18.33
N ILE A 113 -5.12 14.92 -18.61
CA ILE A 113 -6.14 15.97 -18.65
C ILE A 113 -6.95 15.87 -19.94
N LEU A 114 -6.33 15.55 -21.08
CA LEU A 114 -7.07 15.30 -22.33
C LEU A 114 -7.95 14.07 -22.21
N ARG A 115 -7.43 12.98 -21.67
CA ARG A 115 -8.22 11.77 -21.42
C ARG A 115 -9.46 12.08 -20.60
N ASP A 116 -9.31 12.78 -19.48
CA ASP A 116 -10.43 13.07 -18.59
C ASP A 116 -11.50 13.94 -19.30
N LYS A 117 -11.08 14.89 -20.16
CA LYS A 117 -12.00 15.62 -21.04
C LYS A 117 -12.69 14.71 -22.07
N LEU A 118 -11.95 13.82 -22.73
CA LEU A 118 -12.52 12.87 -23.69
C LEU A 118 -13.54 11.92 -23.02
N PHE A 119 -13.30 11.51 -21.78
CA PHE A 119 -14.25 10.74 -20.98
C PHE A 119 -15.55 11.50 -20.74
N GLN A 120 -15.47 12.80 -20.46
CA GLN A 120 -16.65 13.67 -20.32
C GLN A 120 -17.43 13.78 -21.64
N GLU A 121 -16.74 13.76 -22.78
CA GLU A 121 -17.32 13.75 -24.14
C GLU A 121 -17.80 12.36 -24.60
N GLY A 122 -17.90 11.38 -23.69
CA GLY A 122 -18.45 10.06 -23.98
C GLY A 122 -17.52 9.12 -24.74
N LEU A 123 -16.20 9.24 -24.56
CA LEU A 123 -15.21 8.34 -25.17
C LEU A 123 -15.53 6.86 -24.92
N LEU A 124 -15.79 6.47 -23.67
CA LEU A 124 -16.06 5.07 -23.32
C LEU A 124 -17.27 4.49 -24.07
N SER A 125 -18.35 5.26 -24.21
CA SER A 125 -19.55 4.82 -24.96
C SER A 125 -19.29 4.63 -26.46
N LYS A 126 -18.28 5.27 -27.02
CA LYS A 126 -17.87 5.14 -28.43
C LYS A 126 -16.87 4.01 -28.64
N MET A 127 -16.06 3.70 -27.63
CA MET A 127 -15.12 2.59 -27.68
C MET A 127 -15.79 1.22 -27.49
N MET A 128 -16.73 1.12 -26.54
CA MET A 128 -17.31 -0.17 -26.17
C MET A 128 -17.98 -0.93 -27.33
N PRO A 129 -18.74 -0.31 -28.25
CA PRO A 129 -19.32 -1.04 -29.39
C PRO A 129 -18.28 -1.67 -30.33
N LEU A 130 -17.07 -1.10 -30.40
CA LEU A 130 -16.03 -1.55 -31.32
C LEU A 130 -15.37 -2.88 -30.92
N ILE A 131 -15.60 -3.37 -29.70
CA ILE A 131 -15.09 -4.68 -29.27
C ILE A 131 -15.87 -5.84 -29.91
N GLU A 132 -17.09 -5.57 -30.37
CA GLU A 132 -17.98 -6.59 -30.94
C GLU A 132 -17.60 -6.92 -32.39
N TYR A 133 -17.03 -5.96 -33.13
CA TYR A 133 -16.61 -6.16 -34.51
C TYR A 133 -15.25 -6.84 -34.62
N ASP A 134 -15.16 -7.90 -35.44
CA ASP A 134 -13.90 -8.63 -35.68
C ASP A 134 -12.79 -7.70 -36.18
N SER A 135 -13.13 -6.76 -37.05
CA SER A 135 -12.17 -5.83 -37.66
C SER A 135 -11.51 -4.90 -36.64
N THR A 136 -12.22 -4.48 -35.58
CA THR A 136 -11.77 -3.45 -34.63
C THR A 136 -11.51 -3.94 -33.21
N ARG A 137 -11.86 -5.20 -32.89
CA ARG A 137 -11.83 -5.74 -31.53
C ARG A 137 -10.51 -5.52 -30.80
N HIS A 138 -9.41 -5.97 -31.40
CA HIS A 138 -8.08 -5.85 -30.78
C HIS A 138 -7.66 -4.39 -30.62
N MET A 139 -7.95 -3.54 -31.62
CA MET A 139 -7.65 -2.11 -31.56
C MET A 139 -8.43 -1.45 -30.41
N ALA A 140 -9.72 -1.74 -30.26
CA ALA A 140 -10.56 -1.17 -29.21
C ALA A 140 -10.11 -1.62 -27.80
N LEU A 141 -9.78 -2.91 -27.63
CA LEU A 141 -9.22 -3.43 -26.39
C LEU A 141 -7.87 -2.81 -26.05
N ASN A 142 -7.01 -2.63 -27.06
CA ASN A 142 -5.72 -1.98 -26.87
C ASN A 142 -5.89 -0.53 -26.43
N ALA A 143 -6.81 0.21 -27.05
CA ALA A 143 -7.16 1.56 -26.65
C ALA A 143 -7.71 1.62 -25.20
N LEU A 144 -8.54 0.65 -24.77
CA LEU A 144 -8.99 0.55 -23.37
C LEU A 144 -7.82 0.31 -22.40
N SER A 145 -6.90 -0.58 -22.76
CA SER A 145 -5.68 -0.85 -22.00
C SER A 145 -4.85 0.43 -21.80
N VAL A 146 -4.57 1.16 -22.89
CA VAL A 146 -3.86 2.47 -22.86
C VAL A 146 -4.53 3.46 -21.92
N VAL A 147 -5.85 3.61 -22.06
CA VAL A 147 -6.64 4.55 -21.28
C VAL A 147 -6.59 4.22 -19.78
N THR A 148 -6.61 2.93 -19.42
CA THR A 148 -6.53 2.51 -18.01
C THR A 148 -5.14 2.67 -17.42
N HIS A 149 -4.07 2.47 -18.19
CA HIS A 149 -2.68 2.50 -17.68
C HIS A 149 -2.33 3.82 -16.98
N HIS A 150 -2.79 4.95 -17.51
CA HIS A 150 -2.62 6.28 -16.88
C HIS A 150 -3.93 6.88 -16.35
N GLY A 151 -5.02 6.11 -16.41
CA GLY A 151 -6.38 6.52 -16.08
C GLY A 151 -6.54 7.12 -14.68
N GLY A 152 -7.23 8.26 -14.58
CA GLY A 152 -7.68 8.80 -13.31
C GLY A 152 -8.71 7.86 -12.65
N VAL A 153 -8.88 7.98 -11.33
CA VAL A 153 -9.79 7.12 -10.54
C VAL A 153 -11.20 7.04 -11.15
N VAL A 154 -11.72 8.16 -11.65
CA VAL A 154 -13.05 8.21 -12.29
C VAL A 154 -13.11 7.37 -13.57
N ALA A 155 -12.16 7.56 -14.49
CA ALA A 155 -12.13 6.82 -15.75
C ALA A 155 -12.00 5.32 -15.51
N ARG A 156 -11.09 4.91 -14.62
CA ARG A 156 -10.89 3.50 -14.25
C ARG A 156 -12.15 2.89 -13.61
N ARG A 157 -12.85 3.65 -12.75
CA ARG A 157 -14.12 3.21 -12.15
C ARG A 157 -15.22 3.00 -13.19
N GLU A 158 -15.34 3.89 -14.18
CA GLU A 158 -16.32 3.72 -15.26
C GLU A 158 -16.00 2.52 -16.14
N ILE A 159 -14.72 2.27 -16.42
CA ILE A 159 -14.27 1.09 -17.16
C ILE A 159 -14.51 -0.19 -16.36
N ALA A 160 -14.29 -0.17 -15.04
CA ALA A 160 -14.56 -1.34 -14.19
C ALA A 160 -16.03 -1.77 -14.24
N ARG A 161 -16.97 -0.83 -14.39
CA ARG A 161 -18.40 -1.15 -14.61
C ARG A 161 -18.67 -1.91 -15.92
N LYS A 162 -17.72 -1.93 -16.84
CA LYS A 162 -17.78 -2.68 -18.11
C LYS A 162 -17.15 -4.07 -18.03
N ASN A 163 -16.65 -4.47 -16.86
CA ASN A 163 -16.13 -5.82 -16.64
C ASN A 163 -17.07 -6.96 -17.09
N PRO A 164 -18.41 -6.90 -16.89
CA PRO A 164 -19.29 -7.95 -17.39
C PRO A 164 -19.22 -8.14 -18.90
N VAL A 165 -18.98 -7.05 -19.65
CA VAL A 165 -18.83 -7.09 -21.11
C VAL A 165 -17.49 -7.70 -21.49
N LEU A 166 -16.40 -7.30 -20.82
CA LEU A 166 -15.06 -7.85 -21.06
C LEU A 166 -14.99 -9.35 -20.73
N VAL A 167 -15.60 -9.77 -19.62
CA VAL A 167 -15.70 -11.18 -19.25
C VAL A 167 -16.46 -11.98 -20.30
N LYS A 168 -17.61 -11.47 -20.76
CA LYS A 168 -18.39 -12.12 -21.84
C LYS A 168 -17.56 -12.24 -23.12
N LEU A 169 -16.79 -11.20 -23.47
CA LEU A 169 -15.92 -11.21 -24.64
C LEU A 169 -14.86 -12.32 -24.54
N MET A 170 -14.18 -12.44 -23.40
CA MET A 170 -13.19 -13.50 -23.16
C MET A 170 -13.79 -14.90 -23.24
N GLN A 171 -15.02 -15.08 -22.74
CA GLN A 171 -15.75 -16.35 -22.84
C GLN A 171 -16.17 -16.68 -24.28
N THR A 172 -16.41 -15.64 -25.10
CA THR A 172 -16.78 -15.79 -26.51
C THR A 172 -15.57 -16.14 -27.38
N TYR A 173 -14.40 -15.57 -27.07
CA TYR A 173 -13.16 -15.76 -27.80
C TYR A 173 -12.07 -16.38 -26.91
N PRO A 174 -12.27 -17.60 -26.39
CA PRO A 174 -11.39 -18.19 -25.39
C PRO A 174 -10.00 -18.58 -25.93
N ASP A 175 -9.83 -18.65 -27.26
CA ASP A 175 -8.57 -19.07 -27.90
C ASP A 175 -7.82 -17.90 -28.57
N ASP A 176 -8.37 -16.68 -28.46
CA ASP A 176 -7.73 -15.45 -28.94
C ASP A 176 -6.85 -14.86 -27.82
N ALA A 177 -5.54 -15.13 -27.90
CA ALA A 177 -4.58 -14.69 -26.89
C ALA A 177 -4.60 -13.16 -26.67
N LYS A 178 -4.80 -12.37 -27.74
CA LYS A 178 -4.77 -10.90 -27.69
C LYS A 178 -6.02 -10.35 -27.01
N VAL A 179 -7.19 -10.98 -27.25
CA VAL A 179 -8.42 -10.66 -26.50
C VAL A 179 -8.25 -10.94 -25.02
N LEU A 180 -7.75 -12.13 -24.66
CA LEU A 180 -7.56 -12.51 -23.26
C LEU A 180 -6.60 -11.57 -22.52
N GLU A 181 -5.44 -11.31 -23.12
CA GLU A 181 -4.41 -10.44 -22.55
C GLU A 181 -4.91 -9.02 -22.33
N LEU A 182 -5.41 -8.36 -23.39
CA LEU A 182 -5.82 -6.95 -23.30
C LEU A 182 -7.04 -6.76 -22.39
N ALA A 183 -7.97 -7.72 -22.36
CA ALA A 183 -9.11 -7.68 -21.46
C ALA A 183 -8.67 -7.81 -19.99
N ILE A 184 -7.77 -8.75 -19.67
CA ILE A 184 -7.24 -8.91 -18.31
C ILE A 184 -6.47 -7.68 -17.86
N VAL A 185 -5.60 -7.12 -18.71
CA VAL A 185 -4.84 -5.91 -18.39
C VAL A 185 -5.77 -4.74 -18.09
N THR A 186 -6.79 -4.54 -18.94
CA THR A 186 -7.82 -3.51 -18.73
C THR A 186 -8.57 -3.73 -17.41
N MET A 187 -9.03 -4.95 -17.14
CA MET A 187 -9.72 -5.30 -15.90
C MET A 187 -8.83 -5.16 -14.68
N ALA A 188 -7.55 -5.51 -14.76
CA ALA A 188 -6.58 -5.39 -13.67
C ALA A 188 -6.45 -3.93 -13.23
N HIS A 189 -6.13 -3.03 -14.16
CA HIS A 189 -6.01 -1.61 -13.85
C HIS A 189 -7.32 -0.99 -13.35
N ALA A 190 -8.43 -1.30 -14.02
CA ALA A 190 -9.73 -0.70 -13.71
C ALA A 190 -10.27 -1.18 -12.36
N THR A 191 -10.22 -2.49 -12.12
CA THR A 191 -10.75 -3.11 -10.89
C THR A 191 -9.88 -2.79 -9.69
N SER A 192 -8.55 -2.81 -9.83
CA SER A 192 -7.66 -2.43 -8.74
C SER A 192 -7.87 -0.98 -8.29
N ALA A 193 -8.18 -0.05 -9.19
CA ALA A 193 -8.53 1.32 -8.79
C ALA A 193 -9.78 1.43 -7.90
N VAL A 194 -10.65 0.41 -7.91
CA VAL A 194 -11.80 0.31 -7.02
C VAL A 194 -11.44 -0.41 -5.73
N LEU A 195 -10.64 -1.47 -5.82
CA LEU A 195 -10.34 -2.39 -4.71
C LEU A 195 -9.10 -2.04 -3.88
N SER A 196 -8.20 -1.17 -4.36
CA SER A 196 -6.95 -0.82 -3.65
C SER A 196 -7.08 0.37 -2.69
N ASN A 197 -8.29 0.83 -2.37
CA ASN A 197 -8.48 1.97 -1.47
C ASN A 197 -8.39 1.54 0.01
N GLU A 198 -7.98 2.45 0.90
CA GLU A 198 -7.99 2.21 2.35
C GLU A 198 -9.41 1.90 2.84
N ASP A 199 -10.38 2.70 2.38
CA ASP A 199 -11.79 2.50 2.69
C ASP A 199 -12.41 1.39 1.83
N PRO A 200 -13.33 0.59 2.41
CA PRO A 200 -14.10 -0.38 1.65
C PRO A 200 -14.87 0.27 0.49
N PRO A 201 -14.86 -0.33 -0.71
CA PRO A 201 -15.59 0.19 -1.85
C PRO A 201 -17.11 0.07 -1.66
N ASP A 202 -17.85 0.93 -2.37
CA ASP A 202 -19.31 0.90 -2.38
C ASP A 202 -19.85 -0.48 -2.82
N SER A 203 -20.75 -1.05 -2.02
CA SER A 203 -21.31 -2.38 -2.27
C SER A 203 -22.13 -2.46 -3.58
N GLY A 204 -22.79 -1.37 -3.98
CA GLY A 204 -23.50 -1.28 -5.25
C GLY A 204 -22.56 -1.35 -6.45
N LEU A 205 -21.43 -0.64 -6.36
CA LEU A 205 -20.36 -0.69 -7.34
C LEU A 205 -19.74 -2.09 -7.45
N LEU A 206 -19.46 -2.76 -6.32
CA LEU A 206 -18.92 -4.13 -6.34
C LEU A 206 -19.84 -5.11 -7.10
N LYS A 207 -21.15 -5.01 -6.89
CA LYS A 207 -22.15 -5.82 -7.61
C LYS A 207 -22.13 -5.54 -9.11
N GLN A 208 -21.97 -4.28 -9.52
CA GLN A 208 -21.91 -3.90 -10.95
C GLN A 208 -20.64 -4.44 -11.64
N ILE A 209 -19.51 -4.42 -10.95
CA ILE A 209 -18.22 -4.87 -11.47
C ILE A 209 -18.15 -6.40 -11.59
N GLN A 210 -18.97 -7.14 -10.82
CA GLN A 210 -19.02 -8.60 -10.79
C GLN A 210 -17.66 -9.23 -10.50
N VAL A 211 -17.02 -8.80 -9.40
CA VAL A 211 -15.66 -9.20 -9.02
C VAL A 211 -15.45 -10.71 -9.08
N ARG A 212 -16.38 -11.53 -8.57
CA ARG A 212 -16.29 -13.00 -8.65
C ARG A 212 -16.14 -13.54 -10.07
N SER A 213 -16.90 -12.98 -11.03
CA SER A 213 -16.83 -13.41 -12.42
C SER A 213 -15.50 -13.02 -13.05
N VAL A 214 -15.00 -11.83 -12.72
CA VAL A 214 -13.68 -11.35 -13.14
C VAL A 214 -12.59 -12.29 -12.63
N LEU A 215 -12.56 -12.57 -11.32
CA LEU A 215 -11.56 -13.45 -10.71
C LEU A 215 -11.59 -14.85 -11.34
N LYS A 216 -12.79 -15.43 -11.51
CA LYS A 216 -12.96 -16.75 -12.13
C LYS A 216 -12.42 -16.79 -13.56
N THR A 217 -12.83 -15.85 -14.40
CA THR A 217 -12.39 -15.81 -15.81
C THR A 217 -10.90 -15.51 -15.94
N THR A 218 -10.33 -14.68 -15.08
CA THR A 218 -8.88 -14.47 -15.00
C THR A 218 -8.16 -15.78 -14.66
N MET A 219 -8.61 -16.53 -13.64
CA MET A 219 -8.02 -17.81 -13.25
C MET A 219 -8.10 -18.88 -14.35
N GLU A 220 -9.22 -18.94 -15.08
CA GLU A 220 -9.39 -19.85 -16.21
C GLU A 220 -8.45 -19.50 -17.37
N SER A 221 -8.23 -18.21 -17.60
CA SER A 221 -7.44 -17.74 -18.74
C SER A 221 -5.94 -17.93 -18.53
N ILE A 222 -5.42 -17.67 -17.32
CA ILE A 222 -3.97 -17.85 -17.04
C ILE A 222 -3.54 -19.33 -17.04
N ARG A 223 -4.47 -20.27 -16.90
CA ARG A 223 -4.16 -21.70 -17.02
C ARG A 223 -3.91 -22.15 -18.46
N LYS A 224 -4.28 -21.33 -19.45
CA LYS A 224 -4.12 -21.68 -20.86
C LYS A 224 -2.66 -21.55 -21.28
N PRO A 225 -2.13 -22.47 -22.12
CA PRO A 225 -0.76 -22.37 -22.63
C PRO A 225 -0.47 -21.11 -23.45
N ILE A 226 -1.51 -20.45 -23.97
CA ILE A 226 -1.42 -19.19 -24.72
C ILE A 226 -1.24 -17.95 -23.83
N ALA A 227 -1.32 -18.10 -22.50
CA ALA A 227 -1.18 -16.98 -21.58
C ALA A 227 0.26 -16.46 -21.60
N SER A 228 0.42 -15.18 -21.93
CA SER A 228 1.72 -14.52 -21.95
C SER A 228 2.20 -14.18 -20.53
N HIS A 229 3.50 -13.91 -20.39
CA HIS A 229 4.05 -13.33 -19.16
C HIS A 229 3.30 -12.06 -18.73
N TYR A 230 3.05 -11.18 -19.69
CA TYR A 230 2.40 -9.88 -19.47
C TYR A 230 0.97 -10.05 -18.93
N MET A 231 0.21 -10.99 -19.49
CA MET A 231 -1.12 -11.34 -19.03
C MET A 231 -1.10 -11.93 -17.60
N ILE A 232 -0.17 -12.85 -17.32
CA ILE A 232 -0.05 -13.50 -16.01
C ILE A 232 0.30 -12.49 -14.92
N ASP A 233 1.24 -11.58 -15.19
CA ASP A 233 1.67 -10.55 -14.25
C ASP A 233 0.51 -9.61 -13.86
N HIS A 234 -0.27 -9.13 -14.84
CA HIS A 234 -1.45 -8.29 -14.58
C HIS A 234 -2.57 -9.07 -13.88
N ALA A 235 -2.79 -10.32 -14.26
CA ALA A 235 -3.72 -11.21 -13.57
C ALA A 235 -3.34 -11.35 -12.10
N PHE A 236 -2.06 -11.57 -11.80
CA PHE A 236 -1.58 -11.70 -10.44
C PHE A 236 -1.78 -10.42 -9.60
N GLY A 237 -1.52 -9.25 -10.18
CA GLY A 237 -1.82 -7.96 -9.56
C GLY A 237 -3.31 -7.78 -9.23
N LEU A 238 -4.20 -8.18 -10.15
CA LEU A 238 -5.64 -8.15 -9.94
C LEU A 238 -6.09 -9.10 -8.80
N LEU A 239 -5.61 -10.35 -8.84
CA LEU A 239 -5.95 -11.38 -7.84
C LEU A 239 -5.48 -10.97 -6.43
N THR A 240 -4.25 -10.49 -6.29
CA THR A 240 -3.70 -10.04 -5.01
C THR A 240 -4.41 -8.81 -4.46
N THR A 241 -4.92 -7.93 -5.31
CA THR A 241 -5.66 -6.72 -4.90
C THR A 241 -7.03 -7.06 -4.33
N ALA A 242 -7.73 -8.05 -4.88
CA ALA A 242 -9.07 -8.42 -4.44
C ALA A 242 -9.14 -8.97 -3.00
N THR A 243 -8.00 -9.39 -2.45
CA THR A 243 -7.90 -10.05 -1.14
C THR A 243 -8.41 -9.21 0.04
N LEU A 244 -8.22 -7.89 0.01
CA LEU A 244 -8.57 -7.02 1.14
C LEU A 244 -10.08 -6.85 1.31
N HIS A 245 -10.76 -6.46 0.22
CA HIS A 245 -12.16 -6.05 0.27
C HIS A 245 -13.14 -7.08 -0.32
N CYS A 246 -12.63 -8.16 -0.93
CA CYS A 246 -13.45 -9.22 -1.50
C CYS A 246 -13.02 -10.64 -1.04
N PRO A 247 -12.76 -10.89 0.26
CA PRO A 247 -12.26 -12.19 0.72
C PRO A 247 -13.23 -13.35 0.43
N GLN A 248 -14.54 -13.12 0.48
CA GLN A 248 -15.53 -14.16 0.17
C GLN A 248 -15.51 -14.55 -1.31
N ASP A 249 -15.34 -13.58 -2.22
CA ASP A 249 -15.22 -13.86 -3.66
C ASP A 249 -13.90 -14.58 -3.97
N CYS A 250 -12.81 -14.21 -3.28
CA CYS A 250 -11.52 -14.90 -3.38
C CYS A 250 -11.65 -16.36 -2.94
N LYS A 251 -12.28 -16.62 -1.79
CA LYS A 251 -12.55 -17.98 -1.27
C LYS A 251 -13.43 -18.79 -2.22
N ALA A 252 -14.39 -18.14 -2.87
CA ALA A 252 -15.32 -18.76 -3.80
C ALA A 252 -14.75 -18.98 -5.22
N THR A 253 -13.48 -18.57 -5.46
CA THR A 253 -12.79 -18.72 -6.75
C THR A 253 -11.78 -19.88 -6.66
N PRO A 254 -12.06 -21.03 -7.30
CA PRO A 254 -11.22 -22.22 -7.19
C PRO A 254 -9.77 -21.97 -7.63
N GLY A 255 -8.82 -22.49 -6.86
CA GLY A 255 -7.39 -22.42 -7.18
C GLY A 255 -6.73 -21.06 -6.91
N MET A 256 -7.48 -20.00 -6.59
CA MET A 256 -6.92 -18.66 -6.40
C MET A 256 -5.99 -18.58 -5.18
N LEU A 257 -6.44 -19.01 -4.01
CA LEU A 257 -5.61 -18.98 -2.81
C LEU A 257 -4.43 -19.94 -2.90
N THR A 258 -4.59 -21.10 -3.55
CA THR A 258 -3.49 -22.03 -3.79
C THR A 258 -2.49 -21.47 -4.79
N LEU A 259 -2.91 -20.69 -5.79
CA LEU A 259 -2.00 -19.96 -6.68
C LEU A 259 -1.17 -18.93 -5.89
N LEU A 260 -1.82 -18.09 -5.08
CA LEU A 260 -1.11 -17.09 -4.26
C LEU A 260 -0.09 -17.76 -3.33
N VAL A 261 -0.44 -18.90 -2.71
CA VAL A 261 0.50 -19.66 -1.87
C VAL A 261 1.63 -20.25 -2.71
N ALA A 262 1.36 -20.77 -3.91
CA ALA A 262 2.40 -21.29 -4.80
C ALA A 262 3.38 -20.20 -5.26
N CYS A 263 2.91 -18.97 -5.47
CA CYS A 263 3.75 -17.82 -5.81
C CYS A 263 4.81 -17.51 -4.74
N LEU A 264 4.68 -17.99 -3.50
CA LEU A 264 5.74 -17.90 -2.49
C LEU A 264 7.00 -18.71 -2.88
N ARG A 265 6.91 -19.60 -3.87
CA ARG A 265 8.03 -20.36 -4.43
C ARG A 265 8.62 -19.77 -5.73
N SER A 266 8.09 -18.65 -6.23
CA SER A 266 8.65 -18.00 -7.42
C SER A 266 10.10 -17.58 -7.17
N ALA A 267 10.94 -17.65 -8.20
CA ALA A 267 12.29 -17.10 -8.20
C ALA A 267 12.29 -15.57 -8.00
N ASN A 268 11.20 -14.90 -8.38
CA ASN A 268 11.06 -13.45 -8.24
C ASN A 268 10.59 -13.06 -6.83
N LEU A 269 11.42 -12.30 -6.09
CA LEU A 269 11.12 -11.88 -4.73
C LEU A 269 9.94 -10.89 -4.64
N ILE A 270 9.75 -10.04 -5.65
CA ILE A 270 8.61 -9.11 -5.71
C ILE A 270 7.31 -9.92 -5.80
N THR A 271 7.27 -10.93 -6.68
CA THR A 271 6.12 -11.84 -6.81
C THR A 271 5.81 -12.54 -5.48
N ARG A 272 6.83 -13.03 -4.78
CA ARG A 272 6.67 -13.64 -3.43
C ARG A 272 6.08 -12.66 -2.43
N CYS A 273 6.54 -11.41 -2.39
CA CYS A 273 6.06 -10.39 -1.44
C CYS A 273 4.65 -9.88 -1.79
N CYS A 274 4.34 -9.76 -3.07
CA CYS A 274 2.99 -9.47 -3.55
C CYS A 274 1.99 -10.54 -3.11
N ALA A 275 2.34 -11.82 -3.29
CA ALA A 275 1.56 -12.94 -2.80
C ALA A 275 1.40 -12.91 -1.28
N LEU A 276 2.51 -12.78 -0.53
CA LEU A 276 2.50 -12.76 0.92
C LEU A 276 1.59 -11.65 1.45
N GLY A 277 1.77 -10.40 1.00
CA GLY A 277 0.92 -9.31 1.50
C GLY A 277 -0.54 -9.43 1.03
N GLY A 278 -0.82 -10.05 -0.12
CA GLY A 278 -2.20 -10.41 -0.50
C GLY A 278 -2.83 -11.41 0.48
N LEU A 279 -2.10 -12.46 0.86
CA LEU A 279 -2.56 -13.46 1.84
C LEU A 279 -2.70 -12.88 3.25
N ILE A 280 -1.84 -11.94 3.63
CA ILE A 280 -1.95 -11.18 4.90
C ILE A 280 -3.20 -10.30 4.89
N ARG A 281 -3.49 -9.58 3.80
CA ARG A 281 -4.69 -8.75 3.68
C ARG A 281 -5.97 -9.57 3.69
N TYR A 282 -5.95 -10.75 3.07
CA TYR A 282 -7.08 -11.68 3.04
C TYR A 282 -7.60 -12.03 4.44
N THR A 283 -6.72 -12.11 5.45
CA THR A 283 -7.10 -12.52 6.81
C THR A 283 -7.57 -11.37 7.70
N VAL A 284 -7.50 -10.11 7.25
CA VAL A 284 -7.83 -8.92 8.06
C VAL A 284 -9.23 -9.00 8.63
N SER A 285 -10.24 -9.31 7.80
CA SER A 285 -11.65 -9.27 8.20
C SER A 285 -12.03 -10.31 9.26
N GLU A 286 -11.26 -11.40 9.36
CA GLU A 286 -11.47 -12.47 10.34
C GLU A 286 -10.53 -12.37 11.55
N SER A 287 -9.63 -11.37 11.52
CA SER A 287 -8.63 -11.20 12.57
C SER A 287 -9.16 -10.41 13.76
N GLU A 288 -8.59 -10.66 14.93
CA GLU A 288 -8.82 -9.87 16.14
C GLU A 288 -7.53 -9.17 16.59
N PRO A 289 -7.62 -7.98 17.20
CA PRO A 289 -6.45 -7.30 17.72
C PRO A 289 -5.81 -8.10 18.85
N ASP A 290 -4.48 -8.07 18.94
CA ASP A 290 -3.73 -8.76 19.99
C ASP A 290 -3.75 -7.97 21.31
N ARG A 291 -4.96 -7.78 21.85
CA ARG A 291 -5.21 -7.16 23.16
C ARG A 291 -5.54 -8.26 24.16
N GLN A 292 -4.58 -8.58 25.02
CA GLN A 292 -4.78 -9.54 26.10
C GLN A 292 -4.93 -8.82 27.42
N ASN A 293 -6.02 -9.14 28.14
CA ASN A 293 -6.18 -8.77 29.53
C ASN A 293 -5.38 -9.74 30.40
N PHE A 294 -4.49 -9.21 31.22
CA PHE A 294 -3.74 -10.00 32.19
C PHE A 294 -4.57 -10.20 33.45
N ASP A 295 -4.69 -11.46 33.88
CA ASP A 295 -5.33 -11.84 35.13
C ASP A 295 -4.25 -12.37 36.10
N PRO A 296 -3.80 -11.57 37.06
CA PRO A 296 -2.77 -11.96 38.01
C PRO A 296 -3.16 -13.21 38.83
N GLN A 297 -4.45 -13.40 39.14
CA GLN A 297 -4.91 -14.54 39.92
C GLN A 297 -4.88 -15.84 39.12
N LYS A 298 -5.10 -15.78 37.80
CA LYS A 298 -4.90 -16.95 36.93
C LYS A 298 -3.42 -17.33 36.86
N LEU A 299 -2.52 -16.35 36.71
CA LEU A 299 -1.08 -16.61 36.67
C LEU A 299 -0.61 -17.28 37.97
N VAL A 300 -0.98 -16.72 39.13
CA VAL A 300 -0.61 -17.29 40.45
C VAL A 300 -1.14 -18.72 40.60
N ARG A 301 -2.38 -18.98 40.20
CA ARG A 301 -2.96 -20.34 40.25
C ARG A 301 -2.26 -21.30 39.29
N ALA A 302 -1.90 -20.85 38.10
CA ALA A 302 -1.18 -21.66 37.12
C ALA A 302 0.20 -22.07 37.63
N VAL A 303 0.98 -21.10 38.13
CA VAL A 303 2.32 -21.39 38.68
C VAL A 303 2.23 -22.23 39.95
N GLY A 304 1.22 -22.02 40.80
CA GLY A 304 0.99 -22.84 41.99
C GLY A 304 0.66 -24.31 41.68
N ARG A 305 0.15 -24.61 40.48
CA ARG A 305 -0.08 -26.00 40.01
C ARG A 305 1.18 -26.65 39.44
N GLY A 306 2.20 -25.86 39.11
CA GLY A 306 3.36 -26.30 38.35
C GLY A 306 3.11 -26.34 36.83
N PHE A 307 4.19 -26.21 36.06
CA PHE A 307 4.16 -26.48 34.62
C PHE A 307 4.21 -28.00 34.38
N PRO A 308 3.60 -28.51 33.30
CA PRO A 308 3.85 -29.87 32.83
C PRO A 308 5.35 -30.17 32.71
N ASP A 309 5.78 -31.38 33.05
CA ASP A 309 7.20 -31.77 33.16
C ASP A 309 8.04 -31.33 31.95
N HIS A 310 7.57 -31.60 30.73
CA HIS A 310 8.30 -31.21 29.52
C HIS A 310 8.44 -29.70 29.33
N LEU A 311 7.49 -28.89 29.79
CA LEU A 311 7.60 -27.43 29.76
C LEU A 311 8.50 -26.91 30.90
N ALA A 312 8.47 -27.58 32.05
CA ALA A 312 9.35 -27.28 33.18
C ALA A 312 10.81 -27.54 32.82
N ASP A 313 11.12 -28.65 32.14
CA ASP A 313 12.46 -28.97 31.65
C ASP A 313 12.97 -27.90 30.67
N ILE A 314 12.14 -27.47 29.72
CA ILE A 314 12.49 -26.39 28.78
C ILE A 314 12.77 -25.07 29.50
N LEU A 315 11.98 -24.72 30.52
CA LEU A 315 12.21 -23.52 31.33
C LEU A 315 13.47 -23.66 32.20
N ALA A 316 13.75 -24.86 32.72
CA ALA A 316 14.96 -25.15 33.49
C ALA A 316 16.22 -25.01 32.62
N ASP A 317 16.21 -25.57 31.41
CA ASP A 317 17.31 -25.46 30.44
C ASP A 317 17.60 -24.00 30.05
N TYR A 318 16.56 -23.17 29.95
CA TYR A 318 16.72 -21.72 29.70
C TYR A 318 17.22 -20.95 30.93
N GLY A 319 16.81 -21.41 32.12
CA GLY A 319 16.98 -20.75 33.41
C GLY A 319 15.66 -20.20 33.92
N PHE A 320 15.07 -20.91 34.89
CA PHE A 320 13.73 -20.63 35.43
C PHE A 320 13.53 -19.17 35.90
N GLU A 321 14.51 -18.62 36.63
CA GLU A 321 14.48 -17.24 37.15
C GLU A 321 14.49 -16.16 36.06
N ARG A 322 14.81 -16.53 34.82
CA ARG A 322 14.82 -15.61 33.66
C ARG A 322 13.52 -15.65 32.85
N GLY A 323 12.59 -16.56 33.20
CA GLY A 323 11.30 -16.69 32.52
C GLY A 323 10.39 -15.49 32.75
N ASP A 324 9.60 -15.11 31.73
CA ASP A 324 8.69 -13.96 31.80
C ASP A 324 7.63 -14.15 32.90
N THR A 325 7.15 -15.38 33.07
CA THR A 325 6.18 -15.76 34.09
C THR A 325 6.72 -15.53 35.50
N VAL A 326 7.95 -15.96 35.76
CA VAL A 326 8.61 -15.84 37.07
C VAL A 326 8.92 -14.39 37.39
N LEU A 327 9.51 -13.65 36.43
CA LEU A 327 9.79 -12.22 36.57
C LEU A 327 8.51 -11.41 36.82
N THR A 328 7.39 -11.80 36.21
CA THR A 328 6.09 -11.14 36.44
C THR A 328 5.56 -11.40 37.85
N LEU A 329 5.66 -12.62 38.36
CA LEU A 329 5.23 -12.94 39.72
C LEU A 329 6.10 -12.25 40.78
N GLN A 330 7.42 -12.26 40.61
CA GLN A 330 8.34 -11.54 41.49
C GLN A 330 8.04 -10.04 41.50
N SER A 331 7.82 -9.46 40.31
CA SER A 331 7.43 -8.06 40.17
C SER A 331 6.11 -7.74 40.82
N THR A 332 5.13 -8.64 40.78
CA THR A 332 3.84 -8.46 41.44
C THR A 332 4.02 -8.39 42.97
N LYS A 333 4.84 -9.27 43.55
CA LYS A 333 5.13 -9.27 44.99
C LYS A 333 5.87 -8.00 45.43
N GLU A 334 6.89 -7.60 44.69
CA GLU A 334 7.64 -6.38 44.96
C GLU A 334 6.77 -5.13 44.81
N TYR A 335 5.94 -5.07 43.78
CA TYR A 335 4.96 -4.02 43.56
C TYR A 335 4.01 -3.87 44.75
N GLN A 336 3.38 -4.96 45.18
CA GLN A 336 2.47 -4.96 46.33
C GLN A 336 3.19 -4.47 47.59
N SER A 337 4.42 -4.95 47.83
CA SER A 337 5.21 -4.53 48.99
C SER A 337 5.53 -3.03 48.95
N ALA A 338 5.85 -2.49 47.78
CA ALA A 338 6.14 -1.07 47.60
C ALA A 338 4.90 -0.19 47.81
N MET A 339 3.75 -0.60 47.26
CA MET A 339 2.48 0.11 47.46
C MET A 339 2.06 0.12 48.92
N MET A 340 2.19 -1.01 49.63
CA MET A 340 1.87 -1.10 51.06
C MET A 340 2.82 -0.26 51.91
N ARG A 341 4.12 -0.23 51.58
CA ARG A 341 5.08 0.63 52.28
C ARG A 341 4.76 2.11 52.07
N ALA A 342 4.45 2.52 50.83
CA ALA A 342 4.06 3.90 50.52
C ALA A 342 2.79 4.33 51.26
N ALA A 343 1.84 3.42 51.51
CA ALA A 343 0.67 3.70 52.32
C ALA A 343 1.00 3.94 53.81
N GLN A 344 2.17 3.51 54.28
CA GLN A 344 2.63 3.68 55.66
C GLN A 344 3.55 4.89 55.84
N ASP A 345 4.50 5.11 54.92
CA ASP A 345 5.54 6.14 55.04
C ASP A 345 5.33 7.37 54.15
N HIS A 346 4.37 7.31 53.22
CA HIS A 346 4.06 8.33 52.23
C HIS A 346 5.27 8.74 51.35
N ASP A 347 6.29 7.88 51.22
CA ASP A 347 7.50 8.15 50.43
C ASP A 347 7.29 7.85 48.94
N LEU A 348 6.82 8.88 48.22
CA LEU A 348 6.61 8.81 46.77
C LEU A 348 7.91 8.73 45.95
N VAL A 349 9.06 9.10 46.51
CA VAL A 349 10.36 8.98 45.84
C VAL A 349 10.81 7.52 45.85
N ALA A 350 10.73 6.86 47.01
CA ALA A 350 11.02 5.44 47.14
C ALA A 350 10.07 4.60 46.28
N LEU A 351 8.76 4.88 46.35
CA LEU A 351 7.77 4.23 45.50
C LEU A 351 8.11 4.43 44.01
N GLY A 352 8.35 5.67 43.58
CA GLY A 352 8.66 5.99 42.19
C GLY A 352 9.87 5.24 41.64
N ARG A 353 10.94 5.13 42.43
CA ARG A 353 12.15 4.38 42.05
C ARG A 353 11.85 2.91 41.83
N THR A 354 11.12 2.29 42.78
CA THR A 354 10.72 0.89 42.65
C THR A 354 9.84 0.69 41.42
N LEU A 355 8.80 1.49 41.24
CA LEU A 355 7.90 1.38 40.07
C LEU A 355 8.65 1.54 38.74
N ALA A 356 9.58 2.49 38.64
CA ALA A 356 10.38 2.69 37.42
C ALA A 356 11.29 1.49 37.09
N THR A 357 11.84 0.80 38.11
CA THR A 357 12.58 -0.45 37.93
C THR A 357 11.66 -1.58 37.47
N LEU A 358 10.48 -1.73 38.09
CA LEU A 358 9.51 -2.77 37.75
C LEU A 358 8.99 -2.64 36.31
N ILE A 359 8.71 -1.41 35.86
CA ILE A 359 8.26 -1.10 34.49
C ILE A 359 9.25 -1.58 33.43
N GLN A 360 10.54 -1.56 33.76
CA GLN A 360 11.60 -2.01 32.86
C GLN A 360 11.92 -3.50 33.02
N ARG A 361 11.24 -4.23 33.92
CA ARG A 361 11.41 -5.67 34.14
C ARG A 361 10.29 -6.52 33.56
N THR A 362 9.05 -6.02 33.55
CA THR A 362 7.89 -6.73 32.98
C THR A 362 6.80 -5.76 32.51
N GLU A 363 6.01 -6.20 31.53
CA GLU A 363 4.89 -5.45 30.96
C GLU A 363 3.77 -5.23 31.99
N PHE A 364 3.51 -6.24 32.83
CA PHE A 364 2.43 -6.24 33.82
C PHE A 364 2.92 -5.79 35.20
N SER A 365 3.76 -4.76 35.22
CA SER A 365 4.42 -4.22 36.41
C SER A 365 3.53 -3.32 37.27
N ILE A 366 2.47 -2.77 36.69
CA ILE A 366 1.53 -1.87 37.37
C ILE A 366 0.13 -2.47 37.31
N ALA A 367 -0.46 -2.76 38.46
CA ALA A 367 -1.83 -3.26 38.56
C ALA A 367 -2.84 -2.11 38.60
N GLU A 368 -4.03 -2.36 38.03
CA GLU A 368 -5.20 -1.51 38.26
C GLU A 368 -5.87 -1.95 39.56
N GLY A 369 -6.19 -0.99 40.43
CA GLY A 369 -6.70 -1.29 41.76
C GLY A 369 -6.70 -0.08 42.69
N MET A 370 -7.08 -0.31 43.94
CA MET A 370 -7.16 0.69 45.01
C MET A 370 -6.98 0.01 46.37
N PHE A 371 -6.66 0.78 47.40
CA PHE A 371 -6.64 0.26 48.77
C PHE A 371 -8.08 0.01 49.22
N GLN A 372 -8.35 -1.21 49.72
CA GLN A 372 -9.66 -1.63 50.17
C GLN A 372 -9.57 -2.29 51.54
N ALA A 373 -10.61 -2.10 52.36
CA ALA A 373 -10.81 -2.81 53.62
C ALA A 373 -12.26 -3.29 53.72
N GLU A 374 -12.52 -4.23 54.63
CA GLU A 374 -13.87 -4.73 54.86
C GLU A 374 -14.70 -3.67 55.62
N GLY A 375 -15.76 -3.20 54.96
CA GLY A 375 -16.70 -2.21 55.49
C GLY A 375 -17.77 -2.83 56.42
N ARG A 376 -18.66 -1.97 56.95
CA ARG A 376 -19.76 -2.40 57.84
C ARG A 376 -20.81 -3.17 57.02
N GLY A 377 -20.63 -4.50 56.96
CA GLY A 377 -21.51 -5.41 56.22
C GLY A 377 -20.77 -6.46 55.38
N GLY A 378 -19.45 -6.58 55.51
CA GLY A 378 -18.65 -7.60 54.81
C GLY A 378 -18.33 -7.27 53.35
N ARG A 379 -18.64 -6.05 52.89
CA ARG A 379 -18.29 -5.57 51.55
C ARG A 379 -16.95 -4.87 51.58
N LEU A 380 -16.12 -5.11 50.56
CA LEU A 380 -14.87 -4.37 50.38
C LEU A 380 -15.17 -2.93 49.96
N GLU A 381 -14.76 -1.97 50.78
CA GLU A 381 -14.90 -0.54 50.54
C GLU A 381 -13.52 0.09 50.33
N THR A 382 -13.46 1.10 49.46
CA THR A 382 -12.24 1.89 49.25
C THR A 382 -11.87 2.64 50.52
N ILE A 383 -10.61 2.59 50.91
CA ILE A 383 -10.10 3.34 52.06
C ILE A 383 -9.17 4.46 51.61
N ASP A 384 -9.30 5.62 52.29
CA ASP A 384 -8.35 6.71 52.16
C ASP A 384 -7.18 6.47 53.11
N VAL A 385 -5.99 6.29 52.54
CA VAL A 385 -4.73 6.07 53.27
C VAL A 385 -3.85 7.32 53.30
N GLY A 386 -4.40 8.49 52.95
CA GLY A 386 -3.69 9.77 52.94
C GLY A 386 -2.71 9.94 51.77
N LEU A 387 -2.81 9.10 50.74
CA LEU A 387 -2.02 9.21 49.52
C LEU A 387 -2.71 10.16 48.51
N PRO A 388 -1.94 10.86 47.65
CA PRO A 388 -2.52 11.83 46.72
C PRO A 388 -3.17 11.19 45.49
N PHE A 389 -3.47 9.90 45.54
CA PHE A 389 -4.11 9.13 44.47
C PHE A 389 -5.00 8.05 45.09
N THR A 390 -6.10 7.71 44.41
CA THR A 390 -7.00 6.62 44.81
C THR A 390 -6.73 5.36 44.01
N MET A 391 -6.65 5.49 42.68
CA MET A 391 -6.28 4.39 41.79
C MET A 391 -4.76 4.21 41.80
N TRP A 392 -4.31 2.98 41.85
CA TRP A 392 -2.87 2.69 41.89
C TRP A 392 -2.13 3.11 40.61
N THR A 393 -2.78 3.07 39.44
CA THR A 393 -2.19 3.56 38.19
C THR A 393 -1.94 5.07 38.20
N ASP A 394 -2.72 5.83 38.98
CA ASP A 394 -2.55 7.27 39.15
C ASP A 394 -1.37 7.62 40.07
N ALA A 395 -0.75 6.64 40.74
CA ALA A 395 0.50 6.85 41.48
C ALA A 395 1.66 7.29 40.58
N LEU A 396 1.68 6.84 39.32
CA LEU A 396 2.77 7.08 38.36
C LEU A 396 3.10 8.57 38.17
N PRO A 397 2.15 9.46 37.79
CA PRO A 397 2.43 10.89 37.64
C PRO A 397 2.78 11.58 38.95
N HIS A 398 2.29 11.11 40.11
CA HIS A 398 2.66 11.67 41.42
C HIS A 398 4.10 11.34 41.78
N CYS A 399 4.51 10.08 41.59
CA CYS A 399 5.87 9.62 41.78
C CYS A 399 6.85 10.32 40.82
N ALA A 400 6.47 10.49 39.55
CA ALA A 400 7.28 11.20 38.57
C ALA A 400 7.55 12.65 38.98
N ARG A 401 6.54 13.37 39.51
CA ARG A 401 6.72 14.72 40.04
C ARG A 401 7.65 14.76 41.25
N ALA A 402 7.51 13.80 42.18
CA ALA A 402 8.39 13.71 43.35
C ALA A 402 9.85 13.47 42.95
N LEU A 403 10.10 12.60 41.96
CA LEU A 403 11.44 12.35 41.43
C LEU A 403 12.02 13.56 40.70
N ARG A 404 11.23 14.25 39.87
CA ARG A 404 11.66 15.49 39.19
C ARG A 404 12.05 16.60 40.16
N ALA A 405 11.36 16.71 41.31
CA ALA A 405 11.71 17.69 42.33
C ALA A 405 13.11 17.46 42.94
N ARG A 406 13.63 16.23 42.91
CA ARG A 406 15.00 15.92 43.34
C ARG A 406 16.05 16.25 42.27
N GLY A 407 15.68 16.18 40.99
CA GLY A 407 16.48 16.69 39.87
C GLY A 407 17.75 15.93 39.53
N THR A 408 18.04 14.77 40.15
CA THR A 408 19.21 13.97 39.76
C THR A 408 18.98 13.33 38.38
N PRO A 409 20.02 13.14 37.55
CA PRO A 409 19.85 12.54 36.22
C PRO A 409 19.11 11.19 36.25
N ALA A 410 19.45 10.32 37.20
CA ALA A 410 18.79 9.02 37.37
C ALA A 410 17.31 9.16 37.79
N ASP A 411 16.98 10.11 38.68
CA ASP A 411 15.59 10.34 39.08
C ASP A 411 14.76 10.94 37.92
N LEU A 412 15.36 11.77 37.06
CA LEU A 412 14.71 12.31 35.86
C LEU A 412 14.40 11.20 34.84
N ASP A 413 15.32 10.27 34.63
CA ASP A 413 15.11 9.12 33.74
C ASP A 413 14.01 8.19 34.26
N MET A 414 14.00 7.93 35.57
CA MET A 414 12.92 7.17 36.21
C MET A 414 11.57 7.88 36.11
N ALA A 415 11.54 9.21 36.29
CA ALA A 415 10.32 9.99 36.13
C ALA A 415 9.74 9.88 34.72
N ASP A 416 10.59 9.91 33.69
CA ASP A 416 10.13 9.73 32.31
C ASP A 416 9.59 8.32 32.08
N VAL A 417 10.24 7.26 32.59
CA VAL A 417 9.72 5.88 32.50
C VAL A 417 8.31 5.77 33.09
N LEU A 418 8.07 6.38 34.25
CA LEU A 418 6.75 6.38 34.91
C LEU A 418 5.68 7.08 34.07
N GLU A 419 5.98 8.27 33.54
CA GLU A 419 5.02 9.02 32.72
C GLU A 419 4.78 8.35 31.36
N LEU A 420 5.82 7.79 30.74
CA LEU A 420 5.68 7.00 29.52
C LEU A 420 4.73 5.82 29.75
N LYS A 421 4.94 5.03 30.81
CA LYS A 421 4.02 3.93 31.15
C LYS A 421 2.60 4.41 31.41
N PHE A 422 2.44 5.55 32.10
CA PHE A 422 1.12 6.14 32.33
C PHE A 422 0.40 6.48 31.02
N TYR A 423 1.08 7.16 30.08
CA TYR A 423 0.49 7.47 28.78
C TYR A 423 0.14 6.21 27.97
N ILE A 424 0.99 5.17 28.04
CA ILE A 424 0.74 3.87 27.38
C ILE A 424 -0.52 3.21 27.93
N ILE A 425 -0.63 3.09 29.26
CA ILE A 425 -1.81 2.50 29.93
C ILE A 425 -3.08 3.27 29.57
N ARG A 426 -3.00 4.60 29.48
CA ARG A 426 -4.14 5.47 29.11
C ARG A 426 -4.38 5.56 27.60
N SER A 427 -3.69 4.74 26.78
CA SER A 427 -3.77 4.77 25.31
C SER A 427 -3.48 6.15 24.68
N ARG A 428 -2.72 7.00 25.39
CA ARG A 428 -2.27 8.33 24.94
C ARG A 428 -0.95 8.23 24.18
N ILE A 429 -0.93 7.42 23.12
CA ILE A 429 0.28 7.10 22.37
C ILE A 429 0.99 8.34 21.80
N PRO A 430 0.30 9.35 21.24
CA PRO A 430 0.97 10.57 20.76
C PRO A 430 1.75 11.31 21.88
N ASP A 431 1.20 11.34 23.09
CA ASP A 431 1.86 11.96 24.25
C ASP A 431 3.07 11.14 24.71
N ALA A 432 2.97 9.80 24.68
CA ALA A 432 4.09 8.91 24.95
C ALA A 432 5.23 9.10 23.94
N VAL A 433 4.92 9.24 22.65
CA VAL A 433 5.91 9.51 21.59
C VAL A 433 6.58 10.87 21.81
N SER A 434 5.80 11.92 22.08
CA SER A 434 6.34 13.27 22.33
C SER A 434 7.23 13.32 23.57
N LEU A 435 6.81 12.68 24.67
CA LEU A 435 7.64 12.57 25.86
C LEU A 435 8.90 11.73 25.58
N GLY A 436 8.78 10.62 24.86
CA GLY A 436 9.90 9.76 24.51
C GLY A 436 10.97 10.50 23.71
N GLN A 437 10.57 11.34 22.75
CA GLN A 437 11.49 12.19 21.97
C GLN A 437 12.26 13.16 22.87
N ARG A 438 11.59 13.86 23.79
CA ARG A 438 12.25 14.75 24.76
C ARG A 438 13.16 13.99 25.72
N ALA A 439 12.77 12.79 26.12
CA ALA A 439 13.56 11.96 27.02
C ALA A 439 14.89 11.53 26.38
N ILE A 440 14.88 11.13 25.09
CA ILE A 440 16.11 10.76 24.37
C ILE A 440 17.00 11.95 24.00
N GLU A 441 16.44 13.16 23.88
CA GLU A 441 17.24 14.38 23.76
C GLU A 441 18.06 14.66 25.02
N ARG A 442 17.49 14.36 26.20
CA ARG A 442 18.20 14.47 27.48
C ARG A 442 19.15 13.29 27.73
N ASN A 443 18.68 12.06 27.55
CA ASN A 443 19.44 10.84 27.73
C ASN A 443 19.25 9.89 26.53
N PRO A 444 20.17 9.91 25.55
CA PRO A 444 20.13 9.00 24.39
C PRO A 444 20.26 7.51 24.73
N ASP A 445 20.65 7.16 25.98
CA ASP A 445 20.80 5.77 26.46
C ASP A 445 19.54 5.22 27.15
N LEU A 446 18.45 6.01 27.25
CA LEU A 446 17.20 5.58 27.88
C LEU A 446 16.38 4.67 26.95
N ALA A 447 16.70 3.36 26.94
CA ALA A 447 16.10 2.37 26.04
C ALA A 447 14.55 2.34 26.05
N TYR A 448 13.92 2.51 27.21
CA TYR A 448 12.45 2.50 27.35
C TYR A 448 11.76 3.63 26.57
N ALA A 449 12.43 4.78 26.40
CA ALA A 449 11.89 5.90 25.62
C ALA A 449 11.81 5.56 24.12
N TYR A 450 12.78 4.79 23.59
CA TYR A 450 12.71 4.30 22.21
C TYR A 450 11.56 3.32 22.00
N TYR A 451 11.27 2.47 22.99
CA TYR A 451 10.09 1.60 22.94
C TYR A 451 8.81 2.45 22.88
N ALA A 452 8.72 3.50 23.71
CA ALA A 452 7.58 4.38 23.69
C ALA A 452 7.37 5.10 22.34
N ILE A 453 8.45 5.58 21.72
CA ILE A 453 8.42 6.17 20.37
C ILE A 453 7.93 5.15 19.34
N SER A 454 8.36 3.89 19.46
CA SER A 454 8.02 2.84 18.50
C SER A 454 6.52 2.49 18.44
N MET A 455 5.72 2.83 19.45
CA MET A 455 4.27 2.56 19.39
C MET A 455 3.49 3.55 18.52
N GLY A 456 4.15 4.59 18.00
CA GLY A 456 3.55 5.52 17.04
C GLY A 456 3.09 4.82 15.76
N ALA A 457 2.16 5.46 15.04
CA ALA A 457 1.61 4.95 13.77
C ALA A 457 2.60 5.02 12.59
N ASP A 458 3.67 5.82 12.70
CA ASP A 458 4.70 5.93 11.68
C ASP A 458 5.71 4.77 11.83
N HIS A 459 5.58 3.75 10.96
CA HIS A 459 6.45 2.58 10.98
C HIS A 459 7.92 2.92 10.69
N GLN A 460 8.21 3.96 9.90
CA GLN A 460 9.59 4.34 9.60
C GLN A 460 10.25 5.04 10.79
N GLN A 461 9.51 5.93 11.46
CA GLN A 461 9.95 6.51 12.74
C GLN A 461 10.12 5.42 13.79
N GLY A 462 9.15 4.51 13.90
CA GLY A 462 9.19 3.39 14.84
C GLY A 462 10.42 2.50 14.63
N LEU A 463 10.68 2.09 13.38
CA LEU A 463 11.86 1.27 13.03
C LEU A 463 13.17 1.98 13.37
N ARG A 464 13.29 3.29 13.06
CA ARG A 464 14.49 4.07 13.43
C ARG A 464 14.68 4.13 14.94
N ALA A 465 13.60 4.31 15.70
CA ALA A 465 13.66 4.35 17.15
C ALA A 465 14.12 3.02 17.74
N VAL A 466 13.53 1.90 17.32
CA VAL A 466 13.90 0.58 17.87
C VAL A 466 15.34 0.19 17.53
N LYS A 467 15.81 0.47 16.30
CA LYS A 467 17.20 0.20 15.90
C LYS A 467 18.23 1.05 16.67
N LYS A 468 17.85 2.23 17.15
CA LYS A 468 18.67 3.04 18.05
C LYS A 468 18.60 2.52 19.49
N GLY A 469 17.40 2.22 19.99
CA GLY A 469 17.22 1.68 21.35
C GLY A 469 17.95 0.36 21.59
N LEU A 470 18.04 -0.51 20.59
CA LEU A 470 18.81 -1.75 20.65
C LEU A 470 20.33 -1.55 20.81
N LYS A 471 20.83 -0.32 20.57
CA LYS A 471 22.24 0.06 20.73
C LYS A 471 22.52 0.78 22.06
N CYS A 472 21.52 0.99 22.91
CA CYS A 472 21.72 1.54 24.25
C CYS A 472 22.64 0.62 25.07
N LYS A 473 23.57 1.22 25.80
CA LYS A 473 24.52 0.54 26.70
C LYS A 473 23.77 -0.08 27.88
N SER A 474 22.78 0.64 28.39
CA SER A 474 21.97 0.24 29.54
C SER A 474 20.58 -0.18 29.07
N ILE A 475 20.41 -1.47 28.78
CA ILE A 475 19.13 -2.04 28.36
C ILE A 475 18.80 -3.30 29.16
N THR A 476 17.58 -3.37 29.70
CA THR A 476 17.11 -4.57 30.38
C THR A 476 16.72 -5.65 29.37
N PRO A 477 16.76 -6.94 29.73
CA PRO A 477 16.30 -8.02 28.84
C PRO A 477 14.87 -7.78 28.33
N PHE A 478 13.96 -7.37 29.22
CA PHE A 478 12.57 -7.04 28.88
C PHE A 478 12.48 -5.98 27.77
N VAL A 479 13.15 -4.84 27.94
CA VAL A 479 13.11 -3.75 26.95
C VAL A 479 13.76 -4.20 25.64
N ARG A 480 14.86 -4.96 25.70
CA ARG A 480 15.51 -5.52 24.49
C ARG A 480 14.55 -6.39 23.68
N TYR A 481 13.85 -7.32 24.32
CA TYR A 481 12.91 -8.21 23.61
C TYR A 481 11.72 -7.43 23.03
N TYR A 482 11.23 -6.41 23.73
CA TYR A 482 10.16 -5.56 23.21
C TYR A 482 10.63 -4.73 22.00
N LEU A 483 11.84 -4.18 22.04
CA LEU A 483 12.41 -3.48 20.89
C LEU A 483 12.65 -4.41 19.70
N LEU A 484 13.12 -5.65 19.94
CA LEU A 484 13.25 -6.66 18.88
C LEU A 484 11.88 -7.01 18.28
N TRP A 485 10.86 -7.23 19.12
CA TRP A 485 9.51 -7.51 18.64
C TRP A 485 8.98 -6.38 17.73
N ARG A 486 9.09 -5.14 18.20
CA ARG A 486 8.69 -3.96 17.42
C ARG A 486 9.53 -3.78 16.16
N ALA A 487 10.82 -4.13 16.19
CA ALA A 487 11.68 -4.08 15.01
C ALA A 487 11.22 -5.07 13.93
N VAL A 488 10.85 -6.30 14.31
CA VAL A 488 10.30 -7.30 13.40
C VAL A 488 8.99 -6.80 12.78
N GLU A 489 8.06 -6.28 13.57
CA GLU A 489 6.78 -5.77 13.06
C GLU A 489 6.98 -4.61 12.08
N HIS A 490 7.71 -3.58 12.47
CA HIS A 490 7.90 -2.41 11.61
C HIS A 490 8.66 -2.75 10.33
N ALA A 491 9.76 -3.51 10.42
CA ALA A 491 10.56 -3.87 9.25
C ALA A 491 9.84 -4.90 8.37
N GLY A 492 9.06 -5.82 8.94
CA GLY A 492 8.24 -6.77 8.20
C GLY A 492 7.18 -6.05 7.37
N ASP A 493 6.41 -5.16 8.00
CA ASP A 493 5.38 -4.37 7.31
C ASP A 493 5.97 -3.45 6.24
N LEU A 494 7.06 -2.74 6.56
CA LEU A 494 7.75 -1.88 5.59
C LEU A 494 8.32 -2.69 4.44
N GLY A 495 8.92 -3.85 4.69
CA GLY A 495 9.49 -4.71 3.66
C GLY A 495 8.43 -5.22 2.69
N VAL A 496 7.32 -5.76 3.20
CA VAL A 496 6.21 -6.23 2.36
C VAL A 496 5.58 -5.07 1.58
N THR A 497 5.26 -3.96 2.25
CA THR A 497 4.57 -2.81 1.61
C THR A 497 5.44 -2.13 0.56
N THR A 498 6.73 -1.97 0.84
CA THR A 498 7.69 -1.35 -0.08
C THR A 498 7.86 -2.21 -1.32
N LEU A 499 8.04 -3.53 -1.17
CA LEU A 499 8.20 -4.43 -2.32
C LEU A 499 6.93 -4.58 -3.15
N GLN A 500 5.76 -4.55 -2.52
CA GLN A 500 4.49 -4.51 -3.24
C GLN A 500 4.28 -3.25 -4.09
N SER A 501 4.93 -2.15 -3.67
CA SER A 501 4.85 -0.86 -4.35
C SER A 501 6.10 -0.55 -5.17
N ALA A 502 7.09 -1.46 -5.16
CA ALA A 502 8.42 -1.22 -5.71
C ALA A 502 8.34 -1.09 -7.23
N LYS A 503 9.02 -0.07 -7.73
CA LYS A 503 9.13 0.20 -9.17
C LYS A 503 10.46 -0.32 -9.68
N ALA A 504 10.47 -0.89 -10.88
CA ALA A 504 11.70 -1.35 -11.50
C ALA A 504 12.71 -0.19 -11.66
N GLY A 505 13.87 -0.33 -11.02
CA GLY A 505 14.97 0.64 -11.10
C GLY A 505 14.90 1.86 -10.19
N ALA A 506 13.97 1.92 -9.22
CA ALA A 506 13.78 3.09 -8.35
C ALA A 506 14.56 3.06 -7.01
N GLY A 507 15.39 2.04 -6.75
CA GLY A 507 16.07 1.87 -5.44
C GLY A 507 15.17 1.35 -4.31
N ASP A 508 13.84 1.53 -4.45
CA ASP A 508 12.80 1.02 -3.55
C ASP A 508 12.89 -0.51 -3.32
N GLU A 509 13.29 -1.27 -4.34
CA GLU A 509 13.46 -2.73 -4.23
C GLU A 509 14.56 -3.11 -3.24
N ALA A 510 15.74 -2.49 -3.34
CA ALA A 510 16.85 -2.75 -2.43
C ALA A 510 16.51 -2.35 -0.99
N GLU A 511 15.76 -1.25 -0.81
CA GLU A 511 15.26 -0.82 0.50
C GLU A 511 14.26 -1.84 1.08
N GLY A 512 13.29 -2.29 0.28
CA GLY A 512 12.32 -3.31 0.68
C GLY A 512 12.98 -4.64 1.07
N ILE A 513 13.98 -5.08 0.31
CA ILE A 513 14.80 -6.27 0.62
C ILE A 513 15.53 -6.08 1.94
N ALA A 514 16.15 -4.92 2.16
CA ALA A 514 16.87 -4.62 3.40
C ALA A 514 15.94 -4.66 4.62
N PHE A 515 14.70 -4.17 4.49
CA PHE A 515 13.71 -4.26 5.56
C PHE A 515 13.31 -5.71 5.85
N LEU A 516 13.01 -6.53 4.83
CA LEU A 516 12.68 -7.94 5.04
C LEU A 516 13.81 -8.73 5.72
N MET A 517 15.05 -8.54 5.24
CA MET A 517 16.22 -9.19 5.82
C MET A 517 16.44 -8.75 7.26
N SER A 518 16.28 -7.45 7.55
CA SER A 518 16.35 -6.92 8.92
C SER A 518 15.30 -7.57 9.82
N ALA A 519 14.04 -7.66 9.38
CA ALA A 519 12.97 -8.28 10.15
C ALA A 519 13.25 -9.77 10.41
N TRP A 520 13.77 -10.47 9.40
CA TRP A 520 14.09 -11.89 9.49
C TRP A 520 15.23 -12.18 10.47
N GLU A 521 16.31 -11.39 10.44
CA GLU A 521 17.40 -11.54 11.39
C GLU A 521 16.99 -11.14 12.82
N ASP A 522 16.24 -10.05 12.99
CA ASP A 522 15.72 -9.67 14.32
C ASP A 522 14.79 -10.76 14.89
N ALA A 523 13.97 -11.41 14.05
CA ALA A 523 13.12 -12.51 14.45
C ALA A 523 13.94 -13.76 14.85
N LYS A 524 15.03 -14.06 14.14
CA LYS A 524 15.97 -15.12 14.52
C LYS A 524 16.63 -14.81 15.86
N THR A 525 17.11 -13.60 16.06
CA THR A 525 17.69 -13.16 17.33
C THR A 525 16.69 -13.27 18.47
N PHE A 526 15.46 -12.78 18.29
CA PHE A 526 14.42 -12.88 19.30
C PHE A 526 14.10 -14.34 19.64
N THR A 527 13.86 -15.18 18.64
CA THR A 527 13.54 -16.60 18.87
C THR A 527 14.70 -17.36 19.49
N ALA A 528 15.96 -16.94 19.30
CA ALA A 528 17.10 -17.56 19.95
C ALA A 528 17.29 -17.11 21.41
N GLU A 529 17.10 -15.82 21.70
CA GLU A 529 17.48 -15.22 22.98
C GLU A 529 16.32 -15.10 24.00
N ALA A 530 15.09 -14.91 23.54
CA ALA A 530 13.95 -14.62 24.40
C ALA A 530 13.50 -15.87 25.21
N PRO A 531 12.92 -15.66 26.40
CA PRO A 531 12.36 -16.75 27.19
C PRO A 531 11.34 -17.56 26.40
N PRO A 532 11.28 -18.90 26.57
CA PRO A 532 10.33 -19.74 25.85
C PRO A 532 8.87 -19.41 26.21
N ASP A 533 8.64 -18.88 27.41
CA ASP A 533 7.34 -18.41 27.90
C ASP A 533 7.10 -16.92 27.62
N ASN A 534 7.91 -16.27 26.78
CA ASN A 534 7.67 -14.88 26.40
C ASN A 534 6.38 -14.77 25.58
N ARG A 535 5.52 -13.83 25.97
CA ARG A 535 4.19 -13.66 25.34
C ARG A 535 4.22 -13.32 23.85
N HIS A 536 5.29 -12.69 23.38
CA HIS A 536 5.44 -12.28 21.97
C HIS A 536 6.09 -13.36 21.11
N MET A 537 6.50 -14.50 21.69
CA MET A 537 7.14 -15.60 20.97
C MET A 537 6.29 -16.11 19.81
N GLN A 538 4.96 -16.23 20.00
CA GLN A 538 4.07 -16.67 18.93
C GLN A 538 4.00 -15.67 17.78
N THR A 539 3.83 -14.39 18.10
CA THR A 539 3.80 -13.29 17.12
C THR A 539 5.09 -13.26 16.30
N ILE A 540 6.24 -13.41 16.95
CA ILE A 540 7.54 -13.44 16.27
C ILE A 540 7.72 -14.69 15.44
N LEU A 541 7.29 -15.86 15.92
CA LEU A 541 7.36 -17.10 15.14
C LEU A 541 6.45 -17.07 13.91
N ASN A 542 5.28 -16.41 14.00
CA ASN A 542 4.43 -16.17 12.83
C ASN A 542 5.19 -15.35 11.78
N TRP A 543 5.79 -14.22 12.17
CA TRP A 543 6.63 -13.43 11.27
C TRP A 543 7.81 -14.20 10.72
N TYR A 544 8.58 -14.89 11.58
CA TYR A 544 9.74 -15.68 11.17
C TYR A 544 9.40 -16.70 10.09
N ILE A 545 8.30 -17.45 10.25
CA ILE A 545 7.84 -18.43 9.28
C ILE A 545 7.45 -17.75 7.96
N LEU A 546 6.65 -16.68 8.01
CA LEU A 546 6.19 -15.96 6.82
C LEU A 546 7.35 -15.30 6.05
N LEU A 547 8.28 -14.67 6.77
CA LEU A 547 9.49 -14.06 6.22
C LEU A 547 10.42 -15.11 5.63
N THR A 548 10.57 -16.27 6.27
CA THR A 548 11.38 -17.37 5.72
C THR A 548 10.80 -17.86 4.39
N LEU A 549 9.48 -18.03 4.30
CA LEU A 549 8.81 -18.39 3.05
C LEU A 549 9.06 -17.35 1.95
N ALA A 550 8.90 -16.05 2.27
CA ALA A 550 9.12 -14.98 1.29
C ALA A 550 10.59 -14.84 0.86
N ILE A 551 11.54 -14.96 1.79
CA ILE A 551 12.99 -14.77 1.51
C ILE A 551 13.58 -16.00 0.82
N LYS A 552 13.27 -17.20 1.30
CA LYS A 552 13.87 -18.45 0.81
C LYS A 552 13.12 -19.06 -0.36
N GLY A 553 11.79 -18.94 -0.41
CA GLY A 553 10.95 -19.36 -1.54
C GLY A 553 11.33 -20.71 -2.15
N PRO A 554 11.86 -20.75 -3.38
CA PRO A 554 12.21 -22.01 -4.05
C PRO A 554 13.36 -22.78 -3.38
N GLU A 555 14.19 -22.15 -2.54
CA GLU A 555 15.24 -22.83 -1.78
C GLU A 555 14.67 -23.80 -0.72
N LEU A 556 13.42 -23.61 -0.30
CA LEU A 556 12.76 -24.47 0.68
C LEU A 556 12.25 -25.77 0.05
N SER A 557 12.31 -26.85 0.81
CA SER A 557 11.70 -28.12 0.43
C SER A 557 10.16 -27.99 0.30
N GLU A 558 9.55 -28.85 -0.51
CA GLU A 558 8.09 -28.84 -0.74
C GLU A 558 7.30 -29.19 0.54
N ASP A 559 7.90 -29.96 1.46
CA ASP A 559 7.33 -30.31 2.76
C ASP A 559 7.67 -29.30 3.87
N LEU A 560 8.46 -28.27 3.57
CA LEU A 560 8.88 -27.21 4.50
C LEU A 560 9.57 -27.78 5.75
N SER A 561 10.46 -28.75 5.55
CA SER A 561 11.18 -29.46 6.60
C SER A 561 12.06 -28.52 7.43
N GLU A 562 12.58 -27.46 6.82
CA GLU A 562 13.42 -26.43 7.43
C GLU A 562 12.66 -25.61 8.48
N LEU A 563 11.33 -25.54 8.36
CA LEU A 563 10.47 -24.85 9.32
C LEU A 563 10.05 -25.74 10.51
N ALA A 564 10.47 -27.00 10.57
CA ALA A 564 10.03 -27.93 11.62
C ALA A 564 10.41 -27.45 13.03
N ALA A 565 11.60 -26.87 13.20
CA ALA A 565 12.02 -26.31 14.49
C ALA A 565 11.12 -25.13 14.93
N ALA A 566 10.80 -24.22 14.01
CA ALA A 566 9.91 -23.09 14.27
C ALA A 566 8.48 -23.55 14.60
N LYS A 567 7.95 -24.53 13.85
CA LYS A 567 6.63 -25.14 14.11
C LYS A 567 6.56 -25.78 15.50
N ARG A 568 7.60 -26.54 15.90
CA ARG A 568 7.69 -27.11 17.26
C ARG A 568 7.75 -26.03 18.33
N LYS A 569 8.57 -25.01 18.14
CA LYS A 569 8.70 -23.91 19.10
C LYS A 569 7.39 -23.12 19.25
N LEU A 570 6.64 -22.96 18.16
CA LEU A 570 5.31 -22.34 18.20
C LEU A 570 4.36 -23.19 19.06
N GLY A 571 4.29 -24.50 18.83
CA GLY A 571 3.46 -25.40 19.64
C GLY A 571 3.83 -25.42 21.12
N ILE A 572 5.12 -25.31 21.45
CA ILE A 572 5.59 -25.16 22.85
C ILE A 572 5.08 -23.85 23.43
N SER A 573 5.23 -22.74 22.71
CA SER A 573 4.77 -21.41 23.16
C SER A 573 3.25 -21.36 23.36
N GLU A 574 2.47 -22.02 22.48
CA GLU A 574 1.02 -22.16 22.66
C GLU A 574 0.67 -22.92 23.94
N GLN A 575 1.35 -24.03 24.22
CA GLN A 575 1.15 -24.79 25.46
C GLN A 575 1.52 -23.97 26.71
N MET A 576 2.64 -23.24 26.67
CA MET A 576 3.05 -22.36 27.77
C MET A 576 2.00 -21.27 28.04
N MET A 577 1.55 -20.56 26.99
CA MET A 577 0.55 -19.50 27.13
C MET A 577 -0.80 -20.04 27.65
N ASN A 578 -1.25 -21.19 27.16
CA ASN A 578 -2.45 -21.84 27.66
C ASN A 578 -2.31 -22.25 29.13
N THR A 579 -1.14 -22.77 29.54
CA THR A 579 -0.87 -23.19 30.93
C THR A 579 -1.04 -22.01 31.89
N VAL A 580 -0.54 -20.83 31.52
CA VAL A 580 -0.67 -19.61 32.34
C VAL A 580 -1.98 -18.85 32.15
N GLY A 581 -2.91 -19.38 31.35
CA GLY A 581 -4.27 -18.86 31.19
C GLY A 581 -4.42 -17.72 30.18
N PHE A 582 -3.43 -17.51 29.29
CA PHE A 582 -3.59 -16.60 28.15
C PHE A 582 -4.46 -17.24 27.07
N VAL A 583 -5.37 -16.44 26.52
CA VAL A 583 -6.18 -16.84 25.36
C VAL A 583 -5.38 -16.56 24.10
N ILE A 584 -5.19 -17.59 23.29
CA ILE A 584 -4.49 -17.44 22.02
C ILE A 584 -5.42 -16.81 20.99
N LYS A 585 -5.00 -15.64 20.50
CA LYS A 585 -5.81 -14.78 19.64
C LYS A 585 -5.67 -15.15 18.17
N ARG A 586 -6.75 -14.98 17.41
CA ARG A 586 -6.79 -15.09 15.94
C ARG A 586 -6.21 -13.83 15.30
N THR A 587 -4.95 -13.54 15.58
CA THR A 587 -4.27 -12.38 15.00
C THR A 587 -4.09 -12.56 13.49
N GLN A 588 -3.98 -11.44 12.76
CA GLN A 588 -3.83 -11.45 11.30
C GLN A 588 -2.64 -12.33 10.85
N MET A 589 -1.50 -12.20 11.53
CA MET A 589 -0.28 -12.98 11.25
C MET A 589 -0.43 -14.46 11.53
N ARG A 590 -1.14 -14.82 12.61
CA ARG A 590 -1.46 -16.22 12.90
C ARG A 590 -2.32 -16.81 11.79
N LEU A 591 -3.41 -16.14 11.43
CA LEU A 591 -4.33 -16.62 10.40
C LEU A 591 -3.66 -16.73 9.04
N ALA A 592 -2.79 -15.78 8.69
CA ALA A 592 -2.05 -15.82 7.43
C ALA A 592 -1.08 -17.01 7.40
N ARG A 593 -0.33 -17.26 8.49
CA ARG A 593 0.54 -18.43 8.63
C ARG A 593 -0.25 -19.74 8.51
N GLU A 594 -1.35 -19.87 9.25
CA GLU A 594 -2.19 -21.08 9.21
C GLU A 594 -2.71 -21.34 7.80
N LEU A 595 -3.31 -20.32 7.16
CA LEU A 595 -3.79 -20.40 5.78
C LEU A 595 -2.70 -20.86 4.80
N ILE A 596 -1.52 -20.25 4.89
CA ILE A 596 -0.40 -20.58 3.99
C ILE A 596 0.06 -22.02 4.20
N LEU A 597 0.33 -22.43 5.44
CA LEU A 597 0.82 -23.76 5.74
C LEU A 597 -0.20 -24.86 5.39
N ASP A 598 -1.49 -24.61 5.61
CA ASP A 598 -2.55 -25.56 5.30
C ASP A 598 -2.72 -25.76 3.79
N LEU A 599 -2.59 -24.68 3.00
CA LEU A 599 -2.73 -24.72 1.55
C LEU A 599 -1.44 -25.11 0.82
N TYR A 600 -0.27 -25.03 1.46
CA TYR A 600 1.03 -25.18 0.81
C TYR A 600 1.20 -26.50 0.02
N PRO A 601 0.91 -27.69 0.58
CA PRO A 601 1.08 -28.94 -0.17
C PRO A 601 0.19 -29.01 -1.41
N LYS A 602 -1.05 -28.53 -1.29
CA LYS A 602 -1.99 -28.46 -2.41
C LYS A 602 -1.53 -27.45 -3.45
N ALA A 603 -1.03 -26.29 -3.02
CA ALA A 603 -0.51 -25.23 -3.87
C ALA A 603 0.67 -25.70 -4.72
N VAL A 604 1.65 -26.37 -4.10
CA VAL A 604 2.81 -26.95 -4.81
C VAL A 604 2.34 -27.96 -5.86
N LYS A 605 1.45 -28.88 -5.47
CA LYS A 605 0.93 -29.91 -6.40
C LYS A 605 0.12 -29.31 -7.55
N GLU A 606 -0.69 -28.29 -7.29
CA GLU A 606 -1.62 -27.71 -8.26
C GLU A 606 -0.94 -26.73 -9.22
N TRP A 607 0.08 -25.99 -8.75
CA TRP A 607 0.65 -24.85 -9.46
C TRP A 607 2.17 -24.90 -9.61
N GLY A 608 2.87 -25.91 -9.10
CA GLY A 608 4.33 -25.99 -9.14
C GLY A 608 4.91 -25.85 -10.55
N ASP A 609 4.33 -26.55 -11.54
CA ASP A 609 4.78 -26.46 -12.94
C ASP A 609 4.43 -25.11 -13.58
N PHE A 610 3.29 -24.52 -13.20
CA PHE A 610 2.91 -23.17 -13.63
C PHE A 610 3.91 -22.12 -13.12
N ILE A 611 4.33 -22.20 -11.86
CA ILE A 611 5.32 -21.27 -11.28
C ILE A 611 6.67 -21.40 -11.98
N LYS A 612 7.13 -22.63 -12.25
CA LYS A 612 8.37 -22.85 -13.04
C LYS A 612 8.27 -22.20 -14.42
N HIS A 613 7.15 -22.41 -15.12
CA HIS A 613 6.92 -21.80 -16.43
C HIS A 613 6.89 -20.27 -16.37
N TYR A 614 6.23 -19.70 -15.36
CA TYR A 614 6.21 -18.26 -15.13
C TYR A 614 7.61 -17.70 -14.87
N ASP A 615 8.41 -18.33 -14.00
CA ASP A 615 9.79 -17.92 -13.73
C ASP A 615 10.69 -18.03 -14.98
N GLU A 616 10.49 -19.04 -15.83
CA GLU A 616 11.18 -19.15 -17.11
C GLU A 616 10.83 -17.97 -18.04
N LEU A 617 9.55 -17.61 -18.13
CA LEU A 617 9.08 -16.46 -18.92
C LEU A 617 9.63 -15.13 -18.38
N ASP A 618 9.63 -14.94 -17.07
CA ASP A 618 10.16 -13.74 -16.41
C ASP A 618 11.66 -13.58 -16.71
N SER A 619 12.44 -14.67 -16.57
CA SER A 619 13.88 -14.66 -16.85
C SER A 619 14.23 -14.35 -18.32
N ARG A 620 13.37 -14.73 -19.27
CA ARG A 620 13.53 -14.40 -20.70
C ARG A 620 13.25 -12.93 -20.94
N THR A 621 12.27 -12.39 -20.23
CA THR A 621 11.83 -11.00 -20.32
C THR A 621 12.91 -10.04 -19.82
N GLU A 622 13.60 -10.38 -18.73
CA GLU A 622 14.76 -9.60 -18.24
C GLU A 622 15.94 -9.62 -19.25
N LYS A 623 16.13 -10.74 -19.95
CA LYS A 623 17.21 -10.93 -20.93
C LYS A 623 16.90 -10.29 -22.28
N GLN A 624 15.63 -10.23 -22.68
CA GLN A 624 15.16 -9.58 -23.90
C GLN A 624 14.98 -8.06 -23.70
N LYS A 625 16.09 -7.33 -23.58
CA LYS A 625 16.08 -5.91 -23.99
C LYS A 625 15.91 -5.86 -25.52
N PRO A 626 15.00 -5.04 -26.06
CA PRO A 626 14.13 -5.44 -27.15
C PRO A 626 14.83 -5.48 -28.51
N LEU A 627 14.84 -6.68 -29.11
CA LEU A 627 14.94 -6.91 -30.54
C LEU A 627 14.05 -8.12 -30.85
N SER A 628 12.87 -7.89 -31.42
CA SER A 628 12.24 -8.77 -32.41
C SER A 628 10.80 -8.34 -32.65
N SER A 629 10.61 -7.56 -33.72
CA SER A 629 9.35 -7.34 -34.42
C SER A 629 8.98 -8.57 -35.24
N THR A 630 7.78 -9.09 -35.09
CA THR A 630 7.14 -9.92 -36.14
C THR A 630 5.88 -9.24 -36.62
N GLN A 631 5.82 -9.04 -37.94
CA GLN A 631 4.93 -8.13 -38.65
C GLN A 631 3.61 -8.79 -39.04
N ALA A 632 2.50 -8.09 -38.73
CA ALA A 632 1.41 -7.74 -39.64
C ALA A 632 0.27 -7.07 -38.85
N ASP A 633 -0.01 -7.53 -37.62
CA ASP A 633 -1.06 -7.00 -36.74
C ASP A 633 -0.51 -6.31 -35.45
N ASP A 634 0.82 -6.31 -35.30
CA ASP A 634 1.56 -5.70 -34.18
C ASP A 634 2.07 -4.28 -34.46
N ASP A 635 1.84 -3.76 -35.67
CA ASP A 635 2.33 -2.44 -36.08
C ASP A 635 1.66 -1.28 -35.32
N LEU A 636 0.44 -1.45 -34.79
CA LEU A 636 -0.20 -0.42 -33.96
C LEU A 636 0.35 -0.38 -32.54
N ALA A 637 0.61 -1.55 -31.94
CA ALA A 637 1.22 -1.64 -30.61
C ALA A 637 2.66 -1.12 -30.67
N ALA A 638 3.47 -1.64 -31.61
CA ALA A 638 4.84 -1.20 -31.85
C ALA A 638 4.96 0.28 -32.28
N TRP A 639 3.89 0.88 -32.80
CA TRP A 639 3.82 2.31 -33.15
C TRP A 639 3.43 3.19 -31.98
N LEU A 640 2.49 2.78 -31.13
CA LEU A 640 2.26 3.46 -29.85
C LEU A 640 3.51 3.39 -28.94
N ASP A 641 4.42 2.43 -29.20
CA ASP A 641 5.71 2.30 -28.51
C ASP A 641 6.86 3.14 -29.12
N ASN A 642 6.85 3.43 -30.43
CA ASN A 642 7.97 4.06 -31.13
C ASN A 642 7.81 5.58 -31.30
N MET A 643 7.90 6.29 -30.18
CA MET A 643 8.07 7.74 -30.17
C MET A 643 9.49 8.03 -29.71
N LYS A 644 10.22 8.91 -30.42
CA LYS A 644 11.52 9.43 -30.00
C LYS A 644 11.52 10.93 -30.23
N LEU A 645 12.15 11.69 -29.34
CA LEU A 645 12.53 13.06 -29.60
C LEU A 645 13.97 13.34 -29.15
N GLU A 646 14.71 13.92 -30.08
CA GLU A 646 15.88 14.76 -29.82
C GLU A 646 15.43 16.02 -29.07
N ASP A 647 16.00 16.27 -27.88
CA ASP A 647 17.07 17.26 -27.68
C ASP A 647 17.00 17.96 -26.30
N GLY A 648 18.17 18.08 -25.67
CA GLY A 648 18.62 19.19 -24.84
C GLY A 648 17.84 19.64 -23.59
N SER A 649 17.76 18.83 -22.54
CA SER A 649 17.93 19.29 -21.13
C SER A 649 17.81 18.11 -20.15
N GLU A 650 18.91 17.76 -19.49
CA GLU A 650 18.93 16.80 -18.38
C GLU A 650 18.33 17.42 -17.11
N GLU A 651 17.12 17.00 -16.76
CA GLU A 651 16.67 16.99 -15.36
C GLU A 651 16.04 15.61 -15.09
N HIS A 652 16.80 14.77 -14.37
CA HIS A 652 16.44 13.41 -14.00
C HIS A 652 15.24 13.39 -13.03
N LEU A 653 14.05 13.10 -13.54
CA LEU A 653 12.92 12.58 -12.78
C LEU A 653 12.40 11.33 -13.49
N HIS A 654 12.77 10.18 -12.94
CA HIS A 654 12.54 8.87 -13.55
C HIS A 654 11.03 8.50 -13.56
N PRO A 655 10.53 7.86 -14.63
CA PRO A 655 9.12 7.45 -14.75
C PRO A 655 8.71 6.41 -13.69
N HIS A 656 7.41 6.39 -13.36
CA HIS A 656 6.78 5.25 -12.71
C HIS A 656 6.91 4.02 -13.62
N ALA A 657 7.81 3.10 -13.29
CA ALA A 657 7.96 1.83 -13.98
C ALA A 657 7.36 0.73 -13.09
N CYS A 658 6.20 0.23 -13.46
CA CYS A 658 5.85 -1.14 -13.11
C CYS A 658 6.97 -2.06 -13.65
N SER A 659 7.30 -3.13 -12.95
CA SER A 659 8.24 -4.16 -13.37
C SER A 659 7.71 -4.91 -14.59
N HIS A 660 7.78 -4.27 -15.74
CA HIS A 660 7.44 -4.84 -17.03
C HIS A 660 8.62 -4.65 -17.98
N PRO A 661 8.80 -5.55 -18.97
CA PRO A 661 9.55 -5.21 -20.17
C PRO A 661 8.98 -3.90 -20.70
N LYS A 662 9.87 -2.96 -21.03
CA LYS A 662 9.52 -1.60 -21.47
C LYS A 662 8.75 -1.65 -22.79
N ILE A 663 7.45 -1.91 -22.72
CA ILE A 663 6.44 -1.53 -23.72
C ILE A 663 5.89 -0.20 -23.19
N SER A 664 6.74 0.82 -23.29
CA SER A 664 6.46 2.17 -22.85
C SER A 664 5.68 2.88 -23.94
N MET A 665 4.37 2.86 -23.83
CA MET A 665 3.47 3.61 -24.71
C MET A 665 3.70 5.12 -24.49
N ASN A 666 4.12 5.80 -25.55
CA ASN A 666 4.43 7.22 -25.63
C ASN A 666 5.57 7.75 -24.73
N SER A 667 6.80 7.72 -25.25
CA SER A 667 8.00 8.33 -24.64
C SER A 667 8.03 9.88 -24.60
N VAL A 668 6.88 10.54 -24.76
CA VAL A 668 6.81 11.99 -24.55
C VAL A 668 7.07 12.23 -23.07
N ALA A 669 8.19 12.89 -22.73
CA ALA A 669 8.51 13.32 -21.37
C ALA A 669 7.49 14.39 -20.91
N LEU A 670 6.29 13.93 -20.57
CA LEU A 670 5.25 14.73 -19.96
C LEU A 670 5.63 14.96 -18.50
N TYR A 671 5.39 16.18 -18.04
CA TYR A 671 5.53 16.44 -16.62
C TYR A 671 4.49 15.62 -15.86
N ARG A 672 4.87 15.19 -14.66
CA ARG A 672 3.99 14.45 -13.75
C ARG A 672 3.47 15.36 -12.65
N CYS A 673 2.22 15.14 -12.26
CA CYS A 673 1.63 15.79 -11.12
C CYS A 673 2.39 15.36 -9.86
N SER A 674 2.88 16.33 -9.09
CA SER A 674 3.61 16.09 -7.84
C SER A 674 2.74 15.49 -6.73
N TRP A 675 1.43 15.33 -6.96
CA TRP A 675 0.52 14.64 -6.04
C TRP A 675 0.11 13.26 -6.57
N CYS A 676 -0.60 13.23 -7.71
CA CYS A 676 -1.21 11.98 -8.21
C CYS A 676 -0.36 11.24 -9.26
N GLY A 677 0.83 11.76 -9.62
CA GLY A 677 1.71 11.12 -10.61
C GLY A 677 1.25 11.17 -12.07
N ASN A 678 0.05 11.69 -12.34
CA ASN A 678 -0.54 11.75 -13.67
C ASN A 678 0.31 12.58 -14.64
N PRO A 679 0.60 12.07 -15.86
CA PRO A 679 1.34 12.80 -16.88
C PRO A 679 0.45 13.81 -17.62
N SER A 680 0.95 15.02 -17.89
CA SER A 680 0.28 15.97 -18.79
C SER A 680 1.24 17.03 -19.36
N ALA A 681 0.96 17.51 -20.57
CA ALA A 681 1.72 18.55 -21.24
C ALA A 681 1.52 19.94 -20.62
N VAL A 682 0.39 20.14 -19.91
CA VAL A 682 -0.14 21.43 -19.43
C VAL A 682 -0.31 21.51 -17.91
N LEU A 683 0.45 20.73 -17.13
CA LEU A 683 0.41 20.84 -15.67
C LEU A 683 0.70 22.27 -15.18
N ARG A 684 -0.06 22.70 -14.17
CA ARG A 684 0.06 24.00 -13.53
C ARG A 684 1.25 23.99 -12.59
N LYS A 685 2.14 24.97 -12.70
CA LYS A 685 3.23 25.17 -11.72
C LYS A 685 2.65 25.71 -10.41
N CYS A 686 3.25 25.35 -9.29
CA CYS A 686 2.98 26.01 -8.01
C CYS A 686 3.23 27.51 -8.12
N GLY A 687 2.23 28.34 -7.82
CA GLY A 687 2.36 29.80 -7.92
C GLY A 687 3.36 30.43 -6.94
N GLY A 688 3.75 29.70 -5.89
CA GLY A 688 4.76 30.14 -4.92
C GLY A 688 6.19 29.83 -5.37
N CYS A 689 6.52 28.56 -5.55
CA CYS A 689 7.90 28.12 -5.81
C CYS A 689 8.21 27.80 -7.28
N GLY A 690 7.20 27.62 -8.14
CA GLY A 690 7.39 27.24 -9.54
C GLY A 690 7.95 25.82 -9.80
N ARG A 691 8.41 25.10 -8.77
CA ARG A 691 9.10 23.80 -8.87
C ARG A 691 8.15 22.62 -9.02
N THR A 692 7.14 22.52 -8.16
CA THR A 692 6.13 21.44 -8.23
C THR A 692 5.04 21.76 -9.25
N ARG A 693 4.40 20.71 -9.75
CA ARG A 693 3.40 20.78 -10.82
C ARG A 693 2.15 19.99 -10.46
N TYR A 694 0.97 20.49 -10.84
CA TYR A 694 -0.31 19.90 -10.47
C TYR A 694 -1.26 19.81 -11.65
N CYS A 695 -2.10 18.77 -11.68
CA CYS A 695 -3.21 18.68 -12.63
C CYS A 695 -4.16 19.86 -12.46
N ASP A 696 -4.50 20.18 -11.21
CA ASP A 696 -5.46 21.20 -10.83
C ASP A 696 -5.21 21.72 -9.40
N GLY A 697 -6.11 22.60 -8.94
CA GLY A 697 -6.07 23.14 -7.57
C GLY A 697 -6.40 22.11 -6.48
N GLN A 698 -7.07 21.00 -6.79
CA GLN A 698 -7.34 19.95 -5.80
C GLN A 698 -6.09 19.15 -5.49
N CYS A 699 -5.34 18.73 -6.52
CA CYS A 699 -4.05 18.07 -6.36
C CYS A 699 -3.06 18.95 -5.58
N GLN A 700 -3.07 20.27 -5.83
CA GLN A 700 -2.26 21.21 -5.05
C GLN A 700 -2.69 21.24 -3.58
N LYS A 701 -4.00 21.32 -3.28
CA LYS A 701 -4.52 21.31 -1.91
C LYS A 701 -4.16 20.04 -1.16
N LYS A 702 -4.26 18.88 -1.83
CA LYS A 702 -3.94 17.58 -1.22
C LYS A 702 -2.44 17.42 -0.92
N HIS A 703 -1.55 17.87 -1.81
CA HIS A 703 -0.11 17.86 -1.57
C HIS A 703 0.37 19.00 -0.65
N TRP A 704 -0.47 20.00 -0.37
CA TRP A 704 -0.06 21.17 0.41
C TRP A 704 0.52 20.87 1.80
N PRO A 705 -0.04 19.93 2.61
CA PRO A 705 0.51 19.63 3.93
C PRO A 705 1.99 19.22 3.89
N GLU A 706 2.40 18.44 2.89
CA GLU A 706 3.78 18.01 2.68
C GLU A 706 4.62 19.11 2.00
N HIS A 707 4.09 19.72 0.95
CA HIS A 707 4.83 20.68 0.12
C HIS A 707 5.06 22.04 0.78
N LYS A 708 4.21 22.47 1.72
CA LYS A 708 4.18 23.85 2.26
C LYS A 708 5.54 24.33 2.77
N ASN A 709 6.28 23.47 3.46
CA ASN A 709 7.58 23.83 4.03
C ASN A 709 8.63 24.03 2.94
N ASP A 710 8.67 23.16 1.94
CA ASP A 710 9.60 23.26 0.82
C ASP A 710 9.25 24.41 -0.12
N CYS A 711 7.95 24.67 -0.32
CA CYS A 711 7.47 25.82 -1.07
C CYS A 711 7.97 27.14 -0.48
N LYS A 712 7.85 27.30 0.84
CA LYS A 712 8.31 28.50 1.56
C LYS A 712 9.82 28.70 1.51
N LYS A 713 10.60 27.61 1.51
CA LYS A 713 12.07 27.67 1.35
C LYS A 713 12.44 28.09 -0.06
N ALA A 714 11.77 27.52 -1.05
CA ALA A 714 12.03 27.77 -2.47
C ALA A 714 11.54 29.14 -2.97
N SER A 715 10.50 29.72 -2.36
CA SER A 715 9.95 31.04 -2.74
C SER A 715 10.75 32.23 -2.18
N LYS A 716 11.77 31.97 -1.34
CA LYS A 716 12.66 32.99 -0.77
C LYS A 716 14.03 33.06 -1.46
N ALA A 717 14.27 32.15 -2.41
CA ALA A 717 15.39 32.18 -3.34
C ALA A 717 14.88 32.73 -4.67
#